data_AF-A0A3C0AIG5-F1
#
_entry.id   AF-A0A3C0AIG5-F1
#
_cell.length_a   1.000
_cell.length_b   1.000
_cell.length_c   1.000
_cell.angle_alpha   90.00
_cell.angle_beta   90.00
_cell.angle_gamma   90.00
#
_symmetry.space_group_name_H-M   'P 1'
#
loop_
_entity.id
_entity.type
_entity.pdbx_description
1 polymer ?
#
loop_
_entity_poly.entity_id
_entity_poly.type
_entity_poly.pdbx_seq_one_letter_code
_entity_poly.pdbx_strand_id
1 'polypeptide(L)'
;MNQSAHQASDQQTVPPVSEDDSVDLRHLIEHTAHYLPAQGPITVFVHHNTLHAFEDLPFEEGVVAGGRTFGCHPFLSEDRYRKKLDNGRIRIQDLEAVLLDDLGESSEILIGGFGTRFALRLAMLQFPLHSGPVSELRWFIAQTDALRHFRQEVDPVVREQTITATRHWIMREFLNGASDNQQGHEQILNSLFDQFGKSSIEKWNDRKWEAFVLHFLWRVCSTGAQKINAPSKQPSQPLRHRDLLLRVTDMDTDLIVHDVLIRFCAAFLDQGISSWSLPQRNLGFYHAFFQVYADSRISPAIELKGLDREIQRLESSDTGPLESIAESLSLLGVTADEREAYISQSLLALRGWAGMLWQMETNAEWMPQPAPADTLIGFLAIRLILDRLVIEHVMKHSYDETGQLDSLRTAILNQTGKQKFCQTSQRAFTIFQLAQVRGWNPEDLLHLSQTQWSTLIKEIEAFSSLERRRIYHLAFERKYRNETLDAVSTHSSRLRIQQDQINTSRLTAPAYQVVCCIDDREESFRRHLEEIAPECETFGIAGFFGVAMYYRGAADAHFTPLCPVNIKPVHYVQEETLHSFEQVSRRRAETRRRIGRAIHQAHVGTRTFIGGFLTGILGSLAAFPLVARILFPRTTAQVRRIFNRIVQPPGTQLRLERIDSRPGSQEEQLGYSIEEMAVIVEGGLKAIGLSRSELFSPLVVICGHGSASLNNPH
;
A
#
# COMPACT_ATOMS: atom_id res chain seq x y z
N MET A 1 -11.13 -21.99 -62.77
CA MET A 1 -12.16 -22.52 -61.85
C MET A 1 -11.46 -23.10 -60.64
N ASN A 2 -11.96 -22.77 -59.45
CA ASN A 2 -11.44 -23.05 -58.10
C ASN A 2 -10.27 -22.19 -57.62
N GLN A 3 -10.59 -21.15 -56.83
CA GLN A 3 -10.11 -20.95 -55.46
C GLN A 3 -10.74 -19.66 -54.89
N SER A 4 -11.82 -19.81 -54.15
CA SER A 4 -12.44 -18.74 -53.37
C SER A 4 -13.01 -19.36 -52.10
N ALA A 5 -12.22 -19.33 -51.02
CA ALA A 5 -12.66 -19.48 -49.64
C ALA A 5 -11.47 -19.25 -48.71
N HIS A 6 -11.22 -17.99 -48.33
CA HIS A 6 -10.68 -17.60 -47.02
C HIS A 6 -10.49 -16.08 -46.99
N GLN A 7 -11.48 -15.36 -46.46
CA GLN A 7 -11.34 -14.13 -45.67
C GLN A 7 -12.73 -13.53 -45.45
N ALA A 8 -13.37 -13.93 -44.35
CA ALA A 8 -14.42 -13.17 -43.70
C ALA A 8 -14.29 -13.48 -42.22
N SER A 9 -13.46 -12.70 -41.52
CA SER A 9 -13.59 -12.58 -40.06
C SER A 9 -14.67 -11.54 -39.82
N ASP A 10 -15.78 -11.96 -39.24
CA ASP A 10 -16.90 -11.10 -38.85
C ASP A 10 -16.39 -9.87 -38.07
N GLN A 11 -16.66 -8.68 -38.63
CA GLN A 11 -16.54 -7.44 -37.89
C GLN A 11 -17.73 -7.36 -36.93
N GLN A 12 -17.48 -7.55 -35.64
CA GLN A 12 -18.46 -7.23 -34.61
C GLN A 12 -18.68 -5.71 -34.60
N THR A 13 -19.75 -5.25 -35.24
CA THR A 13 -20.24 -3.88 -35.10
C THR A 13 -20.90 -3.74 -33.73
N VAL A 14 -20.15 -3.22 -32.77
CA VAL A 14 -20.69 -2.73 -31.50
C VAL A 14 -21.58 -1.50 -31.81
N PRO A 15 -22.80 -1.40 -31.25
CA PRO A 15 -23.64 -0.23 -31.47
C PRO A 15 -22.95 1.05 -30.97
N PRO A 16 -23.19 2.21 -31.62
CA PRO A 16 -22.60 3.47 -31.19
C PRO A 16 -23.00 3.80 -29.74
N VAL A 17 -22.02 4.25 -28.96
CA VAL A 17 -22.21 4.70 -27.57
C VAL A 17 -23.19 5.86 -27.57
N SER A 18 -24.22 5.81 -26.73
CA SER A 18 -25.14 6.95 -26.58
C SER A 18 -24.47 8.07 -25.80
N GLU A 19 -24.86 9.34 -26.04
CA GLU A 19 -24.33 10.48 -25.29
C GLU A 19 -24.48 10.29 -23.76
N ASP A 20 -25.59 9.69 -23.32
CA ASP A 20 -25.82 9.34 -21.91
C ASP A 20 -24.79 8.33 -21.35
N ASP A 21 -24.33 7.35 -22.15
CA ASP A 21 -23.36 6.33 -21.71
C ASP A 21 -21.94 6.93 -21.62
N SER A 22 -21.61 7.88 -22.51
CA SER A 22 -20.35 8.64 -22.43
C SER A 22 -20.29 9.54 -21.19
N VAL A 23 -21.40 10.18 -20.81
CA VAL A 23 -21.50 10.99 -19.58
C VAL A 23 -21.36 10.11 -18.33
N ASP A 24 -22.03 8.95 -18.31
CA ASP A 24 -21.93 7.98 -17.22
C ASP A 24 -20.50 7.47 -17.05
N LEU A 25 -19.84 7.07 -18.15
CA LEU A 25 -18.43 6.61 -18.11
C LEU A 25 -17.48 7.69 -17.59
N ARG A 26 -17.65 8.94 -18.00
CA ARG A 26 -16.84 10.05 -17.48
C ARG A 26 -17.02 10.20 -15.97
N HIS A 27 -18.26 10.21 -15.50
CA HIS A 27 -18.56 10.29 -14.07
C HIS A 27 -17.98 9.11 -13.29
N LEU A 28 -18.06 7.89 -13.83
CA LEU A 28 -17.44 6.70 -13.22
C LEU A 28 -15.91 6.79 -13.14
N ILE A 29 -15.25 7.31 -14.18
CA ILE A 29 -13.79 7.48 -14.20
C ILE A 29 -13.37 8.56 -13.19
N GLU A 30 -14.08 9.69 -13.14
CA GLU A 30 -13.83 10.76 -12.17
C GLU A 30 -14.07 10.29 -10.73
N HIS A 31 -15.14 9.53 -10.49
CA HIS A 31 -15.39 8.91 -9.18
C HIS A 31 -14.26 7.94 -8.80
N THR A 32 -13.82 7.11 -9.75
CA THR A 32 -12.71 6.18 -9.55
C THR A 32 -11.38 6.90 -9.27
N ALA A 33 -11.17 8.08 -9.84
CA ALA A 33 -9.99 8.90 -9.60
C ALA A 33 -9.83 9.29 -8.13
N HIS A 34 -10.91 9.26 -7.34
CA HIS A 34 -10.87 9.44 -5.89
C HIS A 34 -10.04 8.37 -5.17
N TYR A 35 -9.91 7.16 -5.73
CA TYR A 35 -9.03 6.12 -5.17
C TYR A 35 -7.56 6.32 -5.56
N LEU A 36 -7.25 7.20 -6.52
CA LEU A 36 -5.88 7.47 -6.94
C LEU A 36 -5.15 8.36 -5.91
N PRO A 37 -3.83 8.18 -5.74
CA PRO A 37 -3.09 9.02 -4.81
C PRO A 37 -3.08 10.49 -5.29
N ALA A 38 -3.62 11.40 -4.49
CA ALA A 38 -3.56 12.85 -4.71
C ALA A 38 -2.20 13.49 -4.32
N GLN A 39 -1.22 12.66 -3.98
CA GLN A 39 0.09 13.13 -3.52
C GLN A 39 0.95 13.53 -4.72
N GLY A 40 1.42 14.79 -4.72
CA GLY A 40 2.46 15.23 -5.63
C GLY A 40 3.81 14.54 -5.34
N PRO A 41 4.84 14.81 -6.16
CA PRO A 41 6.20 14.35 -5.88
C PRO A 41 6.63 14.70 -4.43
N ILE A 42 7.43 13.84 -3.79
CA ILE A 42 7.86 13.88 -2.36
C ILE A 42 8.48 15.23 -1.92
N THR A 43 8.76 16.15 -2.85
CA THR A 43 9.23 17.50 -2.58
C THR A 43 8.17 18.44 -1.98
N VAL A 44 6.89 18.05 -1.94
CA VAL A 44 5.78 18.86 -1.42
C VAL A 44 5.23 18.27 -0.11
N PHE A 45 4.64 19.10 0.74
CA PHE A 45 4.04 18.68 2.02
C PHE A 45 3.06 17.51 1.86
N VAL A 46 3.41 16.36 2.44
CA VAL A 46 2.53 15.19 2.53
C VAL A 46 1.53 15.44 3.66
N HIS A 47 0.26 15.64 3.31
CA HIS A 47 -0.82 15.96 4.25
C HIS A 47 -2.10 15.15 3.99
N HIS A 48 -2.12 14.29 2.96
CA HIS A 48 -3.29 13.48 2.62
C HIS A 48 -3.19 12.07 3.17
N ASN A 49 -4.25 11.66 3.86
CA ASN A 49 -4.49 10.30 4.28
C ASN A 49 -4.60 9.39 3.04
N THR A 50 -3.77 8.35 2.97
CA THR A 50 -3.82 7.37 1.87
C THR A 50 -5.13 6.59 1.84
N LEU A 51 -5.92 6.64 2.91
CA LEU A 51 -7.24 6.03 3.05
C LEU A 51 -8.38 7.07 2.97
N HIS A 52 -8.13 8.27 2.44
CA HIS A 52 -9.15 9.34 2.37
C HIS A 52 -10.45 8.90 1.69
N ALA A 53 -10.35 8.06 0.64
CA ALA A 53 -11.50 7.48 -0.04
C ALA A 53 -12.34 6.51 0.81
N PHE A 54 -11.94 6.25 2.05
CA PHE A 54 -12.62 5.36 3.00
C PHE A 54 -12.88 6.06 4.34
N GLU A 55 -12.79 7.40 4.41
CA GLU A 55 -12.95 8.16 5.66
C GLU A 55 -14.37 8.08 6.24
N ASP A 56 -15.37 7.82 5.39
CA ASP A 56 -16.76 7.60 5.83
C ASP A 56 -16.99 6.23 6.51
N LEU A 57 -16.01 5.32 6.41
CA LEU A 57 -16.09 4.00 7.01
C LEU A 57 -15.45 3.97 8.40
N PRO A 58 -15.96 3.13 9.33
CA PRO A 58 -15.22 2.78 10.54
C PRO A 58 -13.80 2.33 10.19
N PHE A 59 -12.81 2.72 10.98
CA PHE A 59 -11.39 2.49 10.65
C PHE A 59 -11.08 1.04 10.21
N GLU A 60 -11.62 0.04 10.92
CA GLU A 60 -11.41 -1.38 10.59
C GLU A 60 -11.98 -1.76 9.21
N GLU A 61 -13.16 -1.23 8.88
CA GLU A 61 -13.79 -1.45 7.58
C GLU A 61 -13.02 -0.69 6.49
N GLY A 62 -12.59 0.55 6.78
CA GLY A 62 -11.82 1.39 5.87
C GLY A 62 -10.46 0.79 5.50
N VAL A 63 -9.69 0.26 6.47
CA VAL A 63 -8.41 -0.41 6.17
C VAL A 63 -8.62 -1.70 5.39
N VAL A 64 -9.68 -2.46 5.67
CA VAL A 64 -10.01 -3.70 4.94
C VAL A 64 -10.46 -3.40 3.51
N ALA A 65 -11.31 -2.38 3.33
CA ALA A 65 -11.72 -1.88 2.01
C ALA A 65 -10.51 -1.39 1.22
N GLY A 66 -9.68 -0.52 1.80
CA GLY A 66 -8.42 -0.07 1.19
C GLY A 66 -7.46 -1.22 0.88
N GLY A 67 -7.36 -2.22 1.75
CA GLY A 67 -6.57 -3.43 1.51
C GLY A 67 -7.03 -4.22 0.28
N ARG A 68 -8.35 -4.36 0.09
CA ARG A 68 -8.94 -5.00 -1.10
C ARG A 68 -8.72 -4.16 -2.35
N THR A 69 -8.98 -2.85 -2.28
CA THR A 69 -8.88 -1.93 -3.42
C THR A 69 -7.44 -1.77 -3.91
N PHE A 70 -6.49 -1.58 -2.99
CA PHE A 70 -5.08 -1.33 -3.34
C PHE A 70 -4.23 -2.60 -3.45
N GLY A 71 -4.77 -3.77 -3.11
CA GLY A 71 -4.02 -5.03 -3.10
C GLY A 71 -2.86 -5.01 -2.11
N CYS A 72 -3.13 -4.53 -0.89
CA CYS A 72 -2.15 -4.43 0.20
C CYS A 72 -2.67 -5.11 1.48
N HIS A 73 -1.81 -5.25 2.49
CA HIS A 73 -2.23 -5.80 3.77
C HIS A 73 -2.91 -4.72 4.63
N PRO A 74 -4.17 -4.91 5.07
CA PRO A 74 -4.90 -3.93 5.86
C PRO A 74 -4.30 -3.73 7.26
N PHE A 75 -3.65 -4.77 7.78
CA PHE A 75 -2.95 -4.76 9.06
C PHE A 75 -1.55 -5.34 8.88
N LEU A 76 -0.68 -5.13 9.86
CA LEU A 76 0.61 -5.82 9.92
C LEU A 76 0.44 -7.34 9.83
N SER A 77 1.45 -8.05 9.31
CA SER A 77 1.44 -9.51 9.34
C SER A 77 1.39 -10.04 10.77
N GLU A 78 0.84 -11.25 10.95
CA GLU A 78 0.76 -11.89 12.26
C GLU A 78 2.16 -12.00 12.90
N ASP A 79 3.20 -12.31 12.14
CA ASP A 79 4.58 -12.38 12.66
C ASP A 79 5.08 -11.05 13.22
N ARG A 80 4.70 -9.93 12.60
CA ARG A 80 5.06 -8.60 13.11
C ARG A 80 4.30 -8.27 14.39
N TYR A 81 3.07 -8.73 14.55
CA TYR A 81 2.32 -8.59 15.79
C TYR A 81 2.83 -9.53 16.88
N ARG A 82 3.20 -10.76 16.56
CA ARG A 82 3.84 -11.69 17.50
C ARG A 82 5.16 -11.14 18.03
N LYS A 83 6.01 -10.56 17.17
CA LYS A 83 7.20 -9.83 17.63
C LYS A 83 6.87 -8.67 18.59
N LYS A 84 5.70 -8.04 18.46
CA LYS A 84 5.21 -7.02 19.40
C LYS A 84 4.68 -7.63 20.71
N LEU A 85 4.13 -8.84 20.67
CA LEU A 85 3.80 -9.62 21.86
C LEU A 85 5.08 -10.01 22.61
N ASP A 86 6.06 -10.57 21.91
CA ASP A 86 7.34 -11.03 22.49
C ASP A 86 8.13 -9.90 23.14
N ASN A 87 8.06 -8.68 22.60
CA ASN A 87 8.75 -7.51 23.15
C ASN A 87 7.89 -6.68 24.14
N GLY A 88 6.71 -7.18 24.52
CA GLY A 88 5.82 -6.53 25.49
C GLY A 88 5.13 -5.26 24.99
N ARG A 89 5.17 -4.96 23.68
CA ARG A 89 4.35 -3.91 23.07
C ARG A 89 2.88 -4.31 22.91
N ILE A 90 2.57 -5.60 22.99
CA ILE A 90 1.25 -6.17 23.22
C ILE A 90 1.40 -7.08 24.45
N ARG A 91 0.46 -7.08 25.38
CA ARG A 91 0.45 -8.04 26.50
C ARG A 91 -0.67 -9.06 26.30
N ILE A 92 -0.52 -10.23 26.91
CA ILE A 92 -1.56 -11.27 26.90
C ILE A 92 -2.87 -10.72 27.47
N GLN A 93 -2.80 -9.94 28.56
CA GLN A 93 -3.97 -9.29 29.18
C GLN A 93 -4.68 -8.32 28.21
N ASP A 94 -3.95 -7.66 27.31
CA ASP A 94 -4.57 -6.79 26.30
C ASP A 94 -5.30 -7.62 25.24
N LEU A 95 -4.74 -8.76 24.82
CA LEU A 95 -5.40 -9.71 23.91
C LEU A 95 -6.65 -10.31 24.55
N GLU A 96 -6.57 -10.72 25.81
CA GLU A 96 -7.71 -11.26 26.57
C GLU A 96 -8.84 -10.22 26.68
N ALA A 97 -8.52 -8.99 27.09
CA ALA A 97 -9.51 -7.93 27.22
C ALA A 97 -10.19 -7.60 25.89
N VAL A 98 -9.41 -7.41 24.81
CA VAL A 98 -9.96 -7.13 23.47
C VAL A 98 -10.80 -8.30 22.96
N LEU A 99 -10.35 -9.54 23.17
CA LEU A 99 -11.07 -10.71 22.69
C LEU A 99 -12.38 -10.94 23.48
N LEU A 100 -12.40 -10.65 24.79
CA LEU A 100 -13.63 -10.66 25.58
C LEU A 100 -14.60 -9.57 25.12
N ASP A 101 -14.10 -8.35 24.90
CA ASP A 101 -14.89 -7.22 24.38
C ASP A 101 -15.49 -7.57 22.99
N ASP A 102 -14.71 -8.19 22.11
CA ASP A 102 -15.12 -8.61 20.75
C ASP A 102 -16.14 -9.75 20.74
N LEU A 103 -15.96 -10.75 21.60
CA LEU A 103 -16.82 -11.93 21.64
C LEU A 103 -18.13 -11.68 22.40
N GLY A 104 -18.14 -10.75 23.36
CA GLY A 104 -19.26 -10.49 24.25
C GLY A 104 -19.80 -11.78 24.90
N GLU A 105 -21.11 -11.98 24.84
CA GLU A 105 -21.80 -13.17 25.38
C GLU A 105 -21.39 -14.48 24.67
N SER A 106 -20.83 -14.39 23.46
CA SER A 106 -20.43 -15.57 22.69
C SER A 106 -19.10 -16.19 23.13
N SER A 107 -18.41 -15.56 24.09
CA SER A 107 -17.14 -16.00 24.65
C SER A 107 -17.20 -17.40 25.27
N GLU A 108 -18.30 -17.71 25.97
CA GLU A 108 -18.53 -18.96 26.71
C GLU A 108 -19.09 -20.11 25.85
N ILE A 109 -19.35 -19.89 24.56
CA ILE A 109 -19.85 -20.95 23.67
C ILE A 109 -18.83 -22.08 23.60
N LEU A 110 -19.27 -23.30 23.95
CA LEU A 110 -18.43 -24.50 23.87
C LEU A 110 -18.22 -24.93 22.42
N ILE A 111 -16.96 -25.11 22.02
CA ILE A 111 -16.58 -25.51 20.67
C ILE A 111 -16.11 -26.97 20.70
N GLY A 112 -16.97 -27.88 20.21
CA GLY A 112 -16.63 -29.29 20.04
C GLY A 112 -16.21 -30.02 21.32
N GLY A 113 -16.53 -29.50 22.51
CA GLY A 113 -16.12 -30.09 23.79
C GLY A 113 -14.69 -29.75 24.23
N PHE A 114 -13.93 -28.96 23.45
CA PHE A 114 -12.51 -28.68 23.67
C PHE A 114 -12.21 -27.32 24.33
N GLY A 115 -13.23 -26.74 24.97
CA GLY A 115 -13.19 -25.45 25.64
C GLY A 115 -14.14 -24.43 25.00
N THR A 116 -14.05 -23.21 25.48
CA THR A 116 -14.87 -22.09 25.02
C THR A 116 -14.32 -21.47 23.74
N ARG A 117 -15.16 -20.73 23.00
CA ARG A 117 -14.75 -19.93 21.84
C ARG A 117 -13.60 -18.99 22.21
N PHE A 118 -13.69 -18.35 23.36
CA PHE A 118 -12.63 -17.49 23.89
C PHE A 118 -11.29 -18.24 24.01
N ALA A 119 -11.28 -19.40 24.68
CA ALA A 119 -10.05 -20.17 24.88
C ALA A 119 -9.43 -20.65 23.55
N LEU A 120 -10.27 -21.05 22.58
CA LEU A 120 -9.82 -21.45 21.25
C LEU A 120 -9.17 -20.26 20.50
N ARG A 121 -9.87 -19.13 20.41
CA ARG A 121 -9.36 -17.95 19.70
C ARG A 121 -8.12 -17.36 20.38
N LEU A 122 -8.08 -17.33 21.71
CA LEU A 122 -6.92 -16.88 22.46
C LEU A 122 -5.68 -17.74 22.14
N ALA A 123 -5.84 -19.06 22.07
CA ALA A 123 -4.75 -19.95 21.68
C ALA A 123 -4.28 -19.72 20.24
N MET A 124 -5.20 -19.46 19.31
CA MET A 124 -4.85 -19.10 17.92
C MET A 124 -4.06 -17.79 17.82
N LEU A 125 -4.26 -16.87 18.77
CA LEU A 125 -3.43 -15.67 18.90
C LEU A 125 -2.08 -16.04 19.52
N GLN A 126 -2.05 -16.58 20.73
CA GLN A 126 -0.81 -16.82 21.48
C GLN A 126 0.19 -17.71 20.74
N PHE A 127 -0.26 -18.78 20.08
CA PHE A 127 0.64 -19.76 19.44
C PHE A 127 0.71 -19.59 17.93
N PRO A 128 1.91 -19.61 17.30
CA PRO A 128 2.04 -19.42 15.87
C PRO A 128 1.35 -20.54 15.10
N LEU A 129 0.53 -20.19 14.12
CA LEU A 129 -0.12 -21.17 13.26
C LEU A 129 0.52 -21.05 11.88
N HIS A 130 1.31 -22.05 11.49
CA HIS A 130 1.82 -22.10 10.13
C HIS A 130 0.63 -22.34 9.19
N SER A 131 0.49 -21.45 8.21
CA SER A 131 -0.48 -21.54 7.13
C SER A 131 0.22 -21.27 5.81
N GLY A 132 -0.22 -21.94 4.75
CA GLY A 132 0.37 -21.83 3.42
C GLY A 132 -0.40 -22.66 2.39
N PRO A 133 -0.06 -22.55 1.09
CA PRO A 133 -0.58 -23.44 0.06
C PRO A 133 -0.29 -24.91 0.40
N VAL A 134 -1.09 -25.84 -0.13
CA VAL A 134 -0.92 -27.27 0.17
C VAL A 134 0.46 -27.79 -0.24
N SER A 135 1.05 -27.27 -1.31
CA SER A 135 2.41 -27.60 -1.73
C SER A 135 3.43 -27.25 -0.64
N GLU A 136 3.33 -26.06 -0.06
CA GLU A 136 4.18 -25.60 1.05
C GLU A 136 3.95 -26.46 2.30
N LEU A 137 2.69 -26.72 2.68
CA LEU A 137 2.39 -27.54 3.86
C LEU A 137 2.86 -28.99 3.70
N ARG A 138 2.71 -29.59 2.51
CA ARG A 138 3.23 -30.94 2.23
C ARG A 138 4.75 -30.97 2.34
N TRP A 139 5.42 -29.98 1.77
CA TRP A 139 6.87 -29.86 1.88
C TRP A 139 7.30 -29.68 3.35
N PHE A 140 6.63 -28.80 4.09
CA PHE A 140 6.89 -28.55 5.50
C PHE A 140 6.74 -29.82 6.33
N ILE A 141 5.62 -30.54 6.23
CA ILE A 141 5.40 -31.80 6.97
C ILE A 141 6.45 -32.86 6.60
N ALA A 142 6.87 -32.92 5.33
CA ALA A 142 7.83 -33.91 4.85
C ALA A 142 9.28 -33.60 5.25
N GLN A 143 9.65 -32.31 5.30
CA GLN A 143 11.03 -31.85 5.54
C GLN A 143 11.30 -31.50 7.01
N THR A 144 10.26 -31.23 7.80
CA THR A 144 10.40 -30.95 9.22
C THR A 144 10.08 -32.18 10.07
N ASP A 145 10.52 -32.16 11.33
CA ASP A 145 10.16 -33.18 12.31
C ASP A 145 8.75 -32.96 12.92
N ALA A 146 7.84 -32.30 12.20
CA ALA A 146 6.50 -31.93 12.71
C ALA A 146 5.64 -33.14 13.16
N LEU A 147 5.91 -34.34 12.64
CA LEU A 147 5.24 -35.58 13.07
C LEU A 147 6.10 -36.41 14.04
N ARG A 148 7.28 -35.93 14.42
CA ARG A 148 8.23 -36.66 15.29
C ARG A 148 8.46 -35.98 16.62
N HIS A 149 8.40 -34.65 16.67
CA HIS A 149 8.56 -33.87 17.90
C HIS A 149 7.42 -32.88 18.05
N PHE A 150 6.92 -32.72 19.28
CA PHE A 150 5.98 -31.65 19.59
C PHE A 150 6.64 -30.31 19.28
N ARG A 151 5.82 -29.34 18.93
CA ARG A 151 6.32 -27.99 18.66
C ARG A 151 6.96 -27.38 19.92
N GLN A 152 7.92 -26.48 19.71
CA GLN A 152 8.70 -25.88 20.79
C GLN A 152 7.85 -25.03 21.75
N GLU A 153 6.71 -24.52 21.29
CA GLU A 153 5.82 -23.67 22.09
C GLU A 153 4.85 -24.48 22.97
N VAL A 154 4.83 -25.81 22.85
CA VAL A 154 3.99 -26.68 23.68
C VAL A 154 4.59 -26.76 25.08
N ASP A 155 3.76 -26.50 26.09
CA ASP A 155 4.15 -26.65 27.49
C ASP A 155 4.63 -28.10 27.76
N PRO A 156 5.80 -28.30 28.39
CA PRO A 156 6.33 -29.64 28.69
C PRO A 156 5.34 -30.53 29.46
N VAL A 157 4.55 -29.95 30.36
CA VAL A 157 3.53 -30.67 31.15
C VAL A 157 2.40 -31.16 30.23
N VAL A 158 1.93 -30.31 29.31
CA VAL A 158 0.90 -30.68 28.33
C VAL A 158 1.41 -31.81 27.44
N ARG A 159 2.65 -31.70 26.95
CA ARG A 159 3.29 -32.77 26.14
C ARG A 159 3.33 -34.10 26.88
N GLU A 160 3.81 -34.11 28.12
CA GLU A 160 3.92 -35.35 28.91
C GLU A 160 2.55 -35.95 29.21
N GLN A 161 1.55 -35.11 29.54
CA GLN A 161 0.18 -35.55 29.77
C GLN A 161 -0.45 -36.16 28.52
N THR A 162 -0.33 -35.53 27.35
CA THR A 162 -0.89 -36.05 26.09
C THR A 162 -0.25 -37.38 25.70
N ILE A 163 1.08 -37.51 25.85
CA ILE A 163 1.79 -38.77 25.60
C ILE A 163 1.32 -39.86 26.55
N THR A 164 1.26 -39.55 27.85
CA THR A 164 0.91 -40.51 28.89
C THR A 164 -0.54 -40.96 28.77
N ALA A 165 -1.49 -40.05 28.52
CA ALA A 165 -2.90 -40.36 28.33
C ALA A 165 -3.09 -41.27 27.10
N THR A 166 -2.50 -40.89 25.96
CA THR A 166 -2.58 -41.69 24.73
C THR A 166 -1.94 -43.07 24.90
N ARG A 167 -0.80 -43.15 25.58
CA ARG A 167 -0.13 -44.43 25.88
C ARG A 167 -1.01 -45.34 26.74
N HIS A 168 -1.60 -44.82 27.82
CA HIS A 168 -2.50 -45.60 28.67
C HIS A 168 -3.72 -46.11 27.91
N TRP A 169 -4.33 -45.26 27.08
CA TRP A 169 -5.47 -45.63 26.27
C TRP A 169 -5.13 -46.74 25.28
N ILE A 170 -4.05 -46.57 24.50
CA ILE A 170 -3.60 -47.58 23.53
C ILE A 170 -3.27 -48.91 24.21
N MET A 171 -2.60 -48.87 25.37
CA MET A 171 -2.28 -50.11 26.11
C MET A 171 -3.54 -50.79 26.65
N ARG A 172 -4.55 -50.04 27.10
CA ARG A 172 -5.83 -50.59 27.54
C ARG A 172 -6.58 -51.27 26.38
N GLU A 173 -6.67 -50.62 25.23
CA GLU A 173 -7.27 -51.18 24.02
C GLU A 173 -6.50 -52.40 23.50
N PHE A 174 -5.16 -52.34 23.56
CA PHE A 174 -4.29 -53.44 23.15
C PHE A 174 -4.45 -54.68 24.04
N LEU A 175 -4.62 -54.50 25.37
CA LEU A 175 -4.71 -55.58 26.34
C LEU A 175 -6.11 -56.21 26.43
N ASN A 176 -7.18 -55.46 26.18
CA ASN A 176 -8.54 -55.94 26.40
C ASN A 176 -9.17 -56.70 25.23
N GLY A 177 -8.54 -56.69 24.04
CA GLY A 177 -9.10 -57.29 22.83
C GLY A 177 -10.30 -56.47 22.32
N ALA A 178 -10.30 -56.12 21.04
CA ALA A 178 -11.28 -55.20 20.44
C ALA A 178 -12.73 -55.52 20.85
N SER A 179 -13.33 -54.64 21.65
CA SER A 179 -14.77 -54.66 21.88
C SER A 179 -15.47 -54.02 20.67
N ASP A 180 -16.35 -54.80 20.04
CA ASP A 180 -17.24 -54.46 18.94
C ASP A 180 -17.79 -53.02 19.02
N ASN A 181 -17.47 -52.17 18.03
CA ASN A 181 -18.43 -51.34 17.26
C ASN A 181 -17.90 -50.09 16.53
N GLN A 182 -16.59 -49.92 16.22
CA GLN A 182 -16.15 -48.73 15.45
C GLN A 182 -15.13 -49.05 14.34
N GLN A 183 -15.62 -49.59 13.21
CA GLN A 183 -14.85 -49.95 12.00
C GLN A 183 -13.91 -48.84 11.47
N GLY A 184 -14.21 -47.55 11.73
CA GLY A 184 -13.39 -46.43 11.26
C GLY A 184 -12.14 -46.14 12.09
N HIS A 185 -12.12 -46.49 13.38
CA HIS A 185 -10.97 -46.25 14.27
C HIS A 185 -9.90 -47.33 14.13
N GLU A 186 -10.32 -48.57 13.94
CA GLU A 186 -9.43 -49.71 13.70
C GLU A 186 -8.54 -49.51 12.47
N GLN A 187 -9.06 -48.90 11.40
CA GLN A 187 -8.26 -48.62 10.19
C GLN A 187 -7.11 -47.63 10.46
N ILE A 188 -7.35 -46.56 11.23
CA ILE A 188 -6.33 -45.58 11.58
C ILE A 188 -5.27 -46.23 12.48
N LEU A 189 -5.70 -46.99 13.49
CA LEU A 189 -4.79 -47.66 14.43
C LEU A 189 -3.98 -48.77 13.77
N ASN A 190 -4.60 -49.64 12.97
CA ASN A 190 -3.91 -50.72 12.27
C ASN A 190 -2.81 -50.16 11.35
N SER A 191 -3.14 -49.13 10.56
CA SER A 191 -2.16 -48.50 9.69
C SER A 191 -1.04 -47.77 10.46
N LEU A 192 -1.22 -47.37 11.72
CA LEU A 192 -0.17 -46.80 12.57
C LEU A 192 0.70 -47.91 13.15
N PHE A 193 0.07 -49.00 13.59
CA PHE A 193 0.75 -50.18 14.10
C PHE A 193 1.62 -50.86 13.04
N ASP A 194 1.21 -50.85 11.79
CA ASP A 194 2.03 -51.32 10.67
C ASP A 194 3.28 -50.44 10.48
N GLN A 195 3.14 -49.12 10.65
CA GLN A 195 4.25 -48.17 10.50
C GLN A 195 5.24 -48.23 11.67
N PHE A 196 4.76 -48.39 12.91
CA PHE A 196 5.60 -48.32 14.12
C PHE A 196 5.97 -49.69 14.72
N GLY A 197 5.33 -50.77 14.27
CA GLY A 197 5.59 -52.14 14.68
C GLY A 197 4.86 -52.54 15.97
N LYS A 198 3.63 -53.05 15.83
CA LYS A 198 2.72 -53.49 16.91
C LYS A 198 3.38 -54.40 17.95
N SER A 199 4.18 -55.37 17.52
CA SER A 199 4.79 -56.40 18.37
C SER A 199 5.86 -55.87 19.34
N SER A 200 6.30 -54.62 19.18
CA SER A 200 7.35 -54.00 19.98
C SER A 200 6.86 -52.93 20.95
N ILE A 201 5.54 -52.72 21.07
CA ILE A 201 4.93 -51.56 21.74
C ILE A 201 5.38 -51.38 23.20
N GLU A 202 5.53 -52.48 23.94
CA GLU A 202 5.99 -52.46 25.34
C GLU A 202 7.44 -51.97 25.50
N LYS A 203 8.24 -52.04 24.43
CA LYS A 203 9.66 -51.66 24.40
C LYS A 203 9.89 -50.27 23.79
N TRP A 204 8.84 -49.53 23.45
CA TRP A 204 8.99 -48.19 22.86
C TRP A 204 9.55 -47.20 23.88
N ASN A 205 10.57 -46.45 23.45
CA ASN A 205 11.11 -45.32 24.22
C ASN A 205 10.21 -44.08 24.06
N ASP A 206 10.47 -43.04 24.85
CA ASP A 206 9.64 -41.83 24.88
C ASP A 206 9.61 -41.11 23.52
N ARG A 207 10.72 -41.09 22.77
CA ARG A 207 10.78 -40.52 21.42
C ARG A 207 9.87 -41.25 20.44
N LYS A 208 9.80 -42.59 20.52
CA LYS A 208 8.95 -43.40 19.66
C LYS A 208 7.48 -43.22 20.03
N TRP A 209 7.17 -43.10 21.33
CA TRP A 209 5.82 -42.75 21.80
C TRP A 209 5.39 -41.36 21.34
N GLU A 210 6.27 -40.37 21.44
CA GLU A 210 6.01 -39.02 20.94
C GLU A 210 5.67 -39.00 19.45
N ALA A 211 6.53 -39.62 18.62
CA ALA A 211 6.28 -39.73 17.18
C ALA A 211 4.97 -40.49 16.89
N PHE A 212 4.68 -41.57 17.62
CA PHE A 212 3.42 -42.29 17.46
C PHE A 212 2.20 -41.40 17.74
N VAL A 213 2.21 -40.64 18.84
CA VAL A 213 1.11 -39.74 19.22
C VAL A 213 0.90 -38.65 18.17
N LEU A 214 1.97 -38.05 17.65
CA LEU A 214 1.86 -37.01 16.61
C LEU A 214 1.35 -37.56 15.28
N HIS A 215 1.83 -38.73 14.86
CA HIS A 215 1.30 -39.43 13.69
C HIS A 215 -0.17 -39.81 13.87
N PHE A 216 -0.57 -40.22 15.08
CA PHE A 216 -1.94 -40.55 15.40
C PHE A 216 -2.83 -39.30 15.31
N LEU A 217 -2.42 -38.23 15.98
CA LEU A 217 -3.11 -36.94 15.98
C LEU A 217 -3.30 -36.41 14.55
N TRP A 218 -2.25 -36.45 13.73
CA TRP A 218 -2.30 -36.03 12.33
C TRP A 218 -3.33 -36.81 11.51
N ARG A 219 -3.41 -38.14 11.68
CA ARG A 219 -4.38 -38.97 10.97
C ARG A 219 -5.80 -38.68 11.42
N VAL A 220 -6.02 -38.52 12.73
CA VAL A 220 -7.34 -38.16 13.28
C VAL A 220 -7.80 -36.80 12.74
N CYS A 221 -6.94 -35.78 12.75
CA CYS A 221 -7.26 -34.46 12.18
C CYS A 221 -7.53 -34.53 10.67
N SER A 222 -6.75 -35.33 9.92
CA SER A 222 -6.92 -35.51 8.48
C SER A 222 -8.25 -36.18 8.15
N THR A 223 -8.59 -37.27 8.83
CA THR A 223 -9.87 -37.98 8.64
C THR A 223 -11.05 -37.13 9.10
N GLY A 224 -10.93 -36.42 10.23
CA GLY A 224 -11.95 -35.49 10.73
C GLY A 224 -12.25 -34.37 9.74
N ALA A 225 -11.23 -33.73 9.19
CA ALA A 225 -11.38 -32.69 8.17
C ALA A 225 -11.99 -33.22 6.85
N GLN A 226 -11.66 -34.46 6.45
CA GLN A 226 -12.22 -35.10 5.25
C GLN A 226 -13.73 -35.36 5.35
N LYS A 227 -14.26 -35.61 6.56
CA LYS A 227 -15.69 -35.81 6.79
C LYS A 227 -16.53 -34.55 6.54
N ILE A 228 -15.90 -33.38 6.43
CA ILE A 228 -16.58 -32.09 6.31
C ILE A 228 -16.38 -31.51 4.90
N ASN A 229 -17.38 -31.75 4.03
CA ASN A 229 -17.55 -31.05 2.77
C ASN A 229 -18.16 -29.65 3.01
N ALA A 230 -17.51 -28.81 3.81
CA ALA A 230 -17.94 -27.42 3.95
C ALA A 230 -17.40 -26.61 2.76
N PRO A 231 -18.27 -25.95 1.96
CA PRO A 231 -17.80 -24.93 1.03
C PRO A 231 -17.14 -23.83 1.86
N SER A 232 -15.85 -23.57 1.66
CA SER A 232 -15.25 -22.35 2.19
C SER A 232 -16.00 -21.16 1.59
N LYS A 233 -16.01 -19.99 2.25
CA LYS A 233 -16.28 -18.73 1.55
C LYS A 233 -15.47 -18.77 0.25
N GLN A 234 -16.14 -18.82 -0.89
CA GLN A 234 -15.43 -18.79 -2.16
C GLN A 234 -14.66 -17.47 -2.18
N PRO A 235 -13.34 -17.47 -2.45
CA PRO A 235 -12.67 -16.21 -2.70
C PRO A 235 -13.46 -15.49 -3.79
N SER A 236 -13.72 -14.19 -3.60
CA SER A 236 -14.39 -13.36 -4.61
C SER A 236 -13.76 -13.66 -5.96
N GLN A 237 -14.60 -14.00 -6.94
CA GLN A 237 -14.10 -14.36 -8.26
C GLN A 237 -13.30 -13.18 -8.82
N PRO A 238 -12.12 -13.42 -9.41
CA PRO A 238 -11.35 -12.34 -9.98
C PRO A 238 -12.14 -11.66 -11.09
N LEU A 239 -12.16 -10.33 -11.06
CA LEU A 239 -12.93 -9.53 -12.00
C LEU A 239 -12.15 -9.33 -13.31
N ARG A 240 -10.86 -8.96 -13.23
CA ARG A 240 -10.02 -8.77 -14.42
C ARG A 240 -9.57 -10.11 -15.01
N HIS A 241 -9.59 -10.19 -16.34
CA HIS A 241 -9.10 -11.34 -17.10
C HIS A 241 -7.66 -11.73 -16.75
N ARG A 242 -6.81 -10.74 -16.49
CA ARG A 242 -5.43 -10.90 -16.03
C ARG A 242 -5.33 -11.90 -14.87
N ASP A 243 -6.17 -11.77 -13.85
CA ASP A 243 -6.12 -12.62 -12.66
C ASP A 243 -6.59 -14.05 -12.94
N LEU A 244 -7.54 -14.22 -13.87
CA LEU A 244 -8.02 -15.52 -14.31
C LEU A 244 -6.95 -16.24 -15.13
N LEU A 245 -6.33 -15.54 -16.09
CA LEU A 245 -5.25 -16.08 -16.90
C LEU A 245 -4.04 -16.45 -16.05
N LEU A 246 -3.57 -15.55 -15.17
CA LEU A 246 -2.45 -15.83 -14.27
C LEU A 246 -2.68 -17.11 -13.45
N ARG A 247 -3.91 -17.39 -13.01
CA ARG A 247 -4.21 -18.61 -12.24
C ARG A 247 -4.10 -19.90 -13.06
N VAL A 248 -4.32 -19.85 -14.36
CA VAL A 248 -4.37 -21.06 -15.20
C VAL A 248 -3.14 -21.23 -16.08
N THR A 249 -2.52 -20.13 -16.52
CA THR A 249 -1.35 -20.14 -17.42
C THR A 249 -0.05 -19.74 -16.73
N ASP A 250 -0.10 -19.23 -15.49
CA ASP A 250 1.03 -18.62 -14.76
C ASP A 250 1.64 -17.40 -15.49
N MET A 251 0.95 -16.85 -16.49
CA MET A 251 1.36 -15.64 -17.21
C MET A 251 0.64 -14.40 -16.69
N ASP A 252 1.41 -13.38 -16.31
CA ASP A 252 0.88 -12.08 -15.89
C ASP A 252 0.82 -11.10 -17.08
N THR A 253 -0.38 -10.91 -17.63
CA THR A 253 -0.60 -10.00 -18.78
C THR A 253 -0.29 -8.54 -18.46
N ASP A 254 -0.42 -8.11 -17.20
CA ASP A 254 -0.14 -6.74 -16.80
C ASP A 254 1.35 -6.41 -16.98
N LEU A 255 2.28 -7.37 -16.85
CA LEU A 255 3.72 -7.09 -17.04
C LEU A 255 4.03 -6.60 -18.45
N ILE A 256 3.37 -7.16 -19.46
CA ILE A 256 3.54 -6.79 -20.88
C ILE A 256 2.94 -5.40 -21.12
N VAL A 257 1.73 -5.16 -20.61
CA VAL A 257 1.05 -3.87 -20.73
C VAL A 257 1.83 -2.75 -20.02
N HIS A 258 2.34 -3.03 -18.82
CA HIS A 258 3.12 -2.09 -18.03
C HIS A 258 4.43 -1.70 -18.71
N ASP A 259 5.12 -2.64 -19.37
CA ASP A 259 6.37 -2.35 -20.07
C ASP A 259 6.21 -1.26 -21.15
N VAL A 260 5.08 -1.26 -21.87
CA VAL A 260 4.75 -0.23 -22.85
C VAL A 260 4.31 1.07 -22.17
N LEU A 261 3.36 0.96 -21.23
CA LEU A 261 2.78 2.14 -20.56
C LEU A 261 3.82 2.91 -19.75
N ILE A 262 4.74 2.26 -19.05
CA ILE A 262 5.79 2.92 -18.26
C ILE A 262 6.65 3.81 -19.17
N ARG A 263 7.10 3.30 -20.32
CA ARG A 263 7.94 4.06 -21.25
C ARG A 263 7.18 5.25 -21.84
N PHE A 264 5.93 5.03 -22.24
CA PHE A 264 5.11 6.08 -22.82
C PHE A 264 4.73 7.15 -21.80
N CYS A 265 4.28 6.76 -20.60
CA CYS A 265 3.96 7.69 -19.52
C CYS A 265 5.19 8.50 -19.09
N ALA A 266 6.37 7.88 -19.02
CA ALA A 266 7.61 8.59 -18.72
C ALA A 266 7.92 9.68 -19.76
N ALA A 267 7.73 9.38 -21.06
CA ALA A 267 7.92 10.34 -22.13
C ALA A 267 6.83 11.44 -22.14
N PHE A 268 5.58 11.08 -21.84
CA PHE A 268 4.44 11.99 -21.83
C PHE A 268 4.49 12.98 -20.64
N LEU A 269 4.94 12.51 -19.48
CA LEU A 269 5.09 13.31 -18.26
C LEU A 269 6.43 14.06 -18.18
N ASP A 270 7.32 13.91 -19.17
CA ASP A 270 8.60 14.60 -19.20
C ASP A 270 8.40 16.13 -19.21
N GLN A 271 9.09 16.81 -18.30
CA GLN A 271 8.98 18.27 -18.10
C GLN A 271 10.00 19.07 -18.94
N GLY A 272 10.46 18.50 -20.05
CA GLY A 272 11.53 19.06 -20.90
C GLY A 272 12.94 18.73 -20.39
N ILE A 273 13.09 17.63 -19.64
CA ILE A 273 14.39 17.14 -19.16
C ILE A 273 15.05 16.28 -20.24
N SER A 274 14.24 15.49 -20.94
CA SER A 274 14.71 14.62 -22.02
C SER A 274 15.00 15.42 -23.28
N SER A 275 16.09 15.07 -23.97
CA SER A 275 16.45 15.69 -25.25
C SER A 275 15.53 15.35 -26.41
N TRP A 276 14.81 14.24 -26.28
CA TRP A 276 13.79 13.83 -27.22
C TRP A 276 12.42 14.03 -26.57
N SER A 277 11.66 14.98 -27.09
CA SER A 277 10.29 15.25 -26.67
C SER A 277 9.33 14.32 -27.39
N LEU A 278 8.29 13.87 -26.69
CA LEU A 278 7.20 13.12 -27.31
C LEU A 278 6.51 13.97 -28.40
N PRO A 279 6.50 13.53 -29.67
CA PRO A 279 5.83 14.24 -30.75
C PRO A 279 4.33 14.42 -30.47
N GLN A 280 3.79 15.58 -30.84
CA GLN A 280 2.34 15.86 -30.78
C GLN A 280 1.68 15.60 -29.41
N ARG A 281 2.44 15.70 -28.31
CA ARG A 281 1.96 15.58 -26.92
C ARG A 281 0.72 16.44 -26.64
N ASN A 282 0.64 17.60 -27.28
CA ASN A 282 -0.46 18.57 -27.15
C ASN A 282 -1.81 18.06 -27.70
N LEU A 283 -1.84 16.96 -28.46
CA LEU A 283 -3.09 16.32 -28.90
C LEU A 283 -3.75 15.48 -27.79
N GLY A 284 -3.15 15.38 -26.62
CA GLY A 284 -3.64 14.56 -25.51
C GLY A 284 -3.06 13.14 -25.53
N PHE A 285 -3.22 12.43 -24.42
CA PHE A 285 -2.56 11.14 -24.18
C PHE A 285 -2.90 10.08 -25.25
N TYR A 286 -4.18 9.97 -25.61
CA TYR A 286 -4.69 8.97 -26.54
C TYR A 286 -4.12 9.15 -27.97
N HIS A 287 -4.26 10.35 -28.55
CA HIS A 287 -3.76 10.62 -29.90
C HIS A 287 -2.23 10.66 -29.95
N ALA A 288 -1.55 11.16 -28.91
CA ALA A 288 -0.09 11.11 -28.86
C ALA A 288 0.43 9.66 -28.85
N PHE A 289 -0.30 8.72 -28.26
CA PHE A 289 0.04 7.29 -28.31
C PHE A 289 -0.10 6.74 -29.73
N PHE A 290 -1.19 7.09 -30.42
CA PHE A 290 -1.43 6.65 -31.80
C PHE A 290 -0.31 7.13 -32.73
N GLN A 291 0.12 8.39 -32.62
CA GLN A 291 1.21 8.94 -33.45
C GLN A 291 2.54 8.18 -33.30
N VAL A 292 2.79 7.54 -32.15
CA VAL A 292 4.00 6.75 -31.94
C VAL A 292 3.85 5.34 -32.51
N TYR A 293 2.68 4.72 -32.35
CA TYR A 293 2.50 3.28 -32.61
C TYR A 293 1.71 2.94 -33.88
N ALA A 294 1.03 3.88 -34.54
CA ALA A 294 0.26 3.67 -35.76
C ALA A 294 1.12 3.24 -36.96
N ASP A 295 2.30 3.87 -37.13
CA ASP A 295 3.24 3.64 -38.24
C ASP A 295 4.48 2.82 -37.85
N SER A 296 4.48 2.27 -36.64
CA SER A 296 5.61 1.48 -36.13
C SER A 296 5.69 0.13 -36.86
N ARG A 297 6.68 -0.04 -37.75
CA ARG A 297 6.95 -1.30 -38.47
C ARG A 297 7.26 -2.50 -37.55
N ILE A 298 7.48 -2.24 -36.27
CA ILE A 298 7.80 -3.23 -35.24
C ILE A 298 6.87 -2.94 -34.06
N SER A 299 6.01 -3.91 -33.71
CA SER A 299 5.18 -3.83 -32.52
C SER A 299 6.06 -3.73 -31.26
N PRO A 300 5.68 -2.96 -30.22
CA PRO A 300 6.46 -2.84 -29.00
C PRO A 300 6.71 -4.19 -28.29
N ALA A 301 5.86 -5.19 -28.51
CA ALA A 301 5.99 -6.55 -28.00
C ALA A 301 5.33 -7.55 -28.98
N ILE A 302 5.77 -8.81 -29.00
CA ILE A 302 5.21 -9.85 -29.87
C ILE A 302 3.74 -10.13 -29.51
N GLU A 303 3.45 -10.02 -28.22
CA GLU A 303 2.15 -10.20 -27.59
C GLU A 303 1.15 -9.10 -27.96
N LEU A 304 1.65 -7.96 -28.47
CA LEU A 304 0.85 -6.82 -28.93
C LEU A 304 0.75 -6.77 -30.46
N LYS A 305 0.84 -7.92 -31.13
CA LYS A 305 0.66 -8.02 -32.58
C LYS A 305 -0.77 -7.61 -32.97
N GLY A 306 -0.88 -6.62 -33.87
CA GLY A 306 -2.16 -6.06 -34.31
C GLY A 306 -2.53 -4.72 -33.66
N LEU A 307 -1.68 -4.18 -32.77
CA LEU A 307 -1.85 -2.84 -32.21
C LEU A 307 -1.92 -1.75 -33.29
N ASP A 308 -1.05 -1.83 -34.29
CA ASP A 308 -1.04 -0.95 -35.47
C ASP A 308 -2.38 -0.98 -36.21
N ARG A 309 -2.91 -2.18 -36.48
CA ARG A 309 -4.20 -2.36 -37.15
C ARG A 309 -5.36 -1.80 -36.33
N GLU A 310 -5.33 -2.01 -35.01
CA GLU A 310 -6.38 -1.53 -34.12
C GLU A 310 -6.37 -0.01 -34.00
N ILE A 311 -5.18 0.61 -33.92
CA ILE A 311 -5.03 2.07 -33.96
C ILE A 311 -5.57 2.63 -35.28
N GLN A 312 -5.16 2.07 -36.42
CA GLN A 312 -5.66 2.51 -37.73
C GLN A 312 -7.18 2.38 -37.87
N ARG A 313 -7.77 1.31 -37.31
CA ARG A 313 -9.21 1.14 -37.26
C ARG A 313 -9.86 2.29 -36.50
N LEU A 314 -9.41 2.54 -35.27
CA LEU A 314 -9.96 3.58 -34.39
C LEU A 314 -9.78 4.99 -34.98
N GLU A 315 -8.65 5.27 -35.64
CA GLU A 315 -8.43 6.53 -36.36
C GLU A 315 -9.37 6.66 -37.58
N SER A 316 -9.57 5.58 -38.34
CA SER A 316 -10.44 5.61 -39.52
C SER A 316 -11.93 5.77 -39.19
N SER A 317 -12.33 5.32 -38.00
CA SER A 317 -13.69 5.46 -37.49
C SER A 317 -13.88 6.70 -36.59
N ASP A 318 -12.87 7.57 -36.50
CA ASP A 318 -12.87 8.77 -35.65
C ASP A 318 -13.35 8.49 -34.21
N THR A 319 -12.87 7.38 -33.64
CA THR A 319 -13.32 6.88 -32.34
C THR A 319 -12.55 7.53 -31.21
N GLY A 320 -13.24 8.34 -30.42
CA GLY A 320 -12.70 9.00 -29.25
C GLY A 320 -12.34 8.04 -28.10
N PRO A 321 -11.67 8.55 -27.05
CA PRO A 321 -11.20 7.71 -25.96
C PRO A 321 -12.33 7.13 -25.11
N LEU A 322 -13.45 7.84 -24.91
CA LEU A 322 -14.61 7.33 -24.16
C LEU A 322 -15.30 6.21 -24.92
N GLU A 323 -15.48 6.36 -26.23
CA GLU A 323 -16.05 5.36 -27.11
C GLU A 323 -15.17 4.12 -27.17
N SER A 324 -13.85 4.30 -27.22
CA SER A 324 -12.89 3.20 -27.16
C SER A 324 -12.92 2.43 -25.83
N ILE A 325 -13.13 3.14 -24.71
CA ILE A 325 -13.33 2.51 -23.39
C ILE A 325 -14.61 1.67 -23.40
N ALA A 326 -15.73 2.23 -23.85
CA ALA A 326 -17.01 1.52 -23.92
C ALA A 326 -16.93 0.27 -24.79
N GLU A 327 -16.34 0.40 -25.99
CA GLU A 327 -16.10 -0.71 -26.91
C GLU A 327 -15.21 -1.78 -26.24
N SER A 328 -14.12 -1.38 -25.59
CA SER A 328 -13.21 -2.32 -24.95
C SER A 328 -13.86 -3.06 -23.79
N LEU A 329 -14.66 -2.38 -22.95
CA LEU A 329 -15.41 -3.00 -21.87
C LEU A 329 -16.46 -3.99 -22.40
N SER A 330 -17.14 -3.64 -23.49
CA SER A 330 -18.10 -4.52 -24.15
C SER A 330 -17.44 -5.77 -24.72
N LEU A 331 -16.32 -5.63 -25.44
CA LEU A 331 -15.56 -6.76 -25.99
C LEU A 331 -15.00 -7.67 -24.89
N LEU A 332 -14.64 -7.11 -23.74
CA LEU A 332 -14.22 -7.87 -22.55
C LEU A 332 -15.40 -8.50 -21.78
N GLY A 333 -16.65 -8.29 -22.21
CA GLY A 333 -17.83 -8.83 -21.52
C GLY A 333 -18.06 -8.27 -20.13
N VAL A 334 -17.64 -7.03 -19.87
CA VAL A 334 -17.87 -6.35 -18.58
C VAL A 334 -19.31 -5.85 -18.52
N THR A 335 -20.09 -6.34 -17.55
CA THR A 335 -21.49 -5.93 -17.37
C THR A 335 -21.57 -4.56 -16.71
N ALA A 336 -22.73 -3.88 -16.81
CA ALA A 336 -22.95 -2.56 -16.21
C ALA A 336 -22.62 -2.54 -14.70
N ASP A 337 -23.06 -3.57 -13.96
CA ASP A 337 -22.82 -3.70 -12.51
C ASP A 337 -21.33 -3.91 -12.15
N GLU A 338 -20.51 -4.35 -13.11
CA GLU A 338 -19.08 -4.60 -12.93
C GLU A 338 -18.20 -3.44 -13.39
N ARG A 339 -18.74 -2.48 -14.17
CA ARG A 339 -17.97 -1.42 -14.84
C ARG A 339 -17.09 -0.63 -13.88
N GLU A 340 -17.67 -0.12 -12.80
CA GLU A 340 -16.96 0.71 -11.82
C GLU A 340 -15.77 -0.05 -11.20
N ALA A 341 -16.01 -1.28 -10.75
CA ALA A 341 -14.97 -2.12 -10.16
C ALA A 341 -13.88 -2.51 -11.17
N TYR A 342 -14.25 -2.74 -12.44
CA TYR A 342 -13.30 -3.09 -13.49
C TYR A 342 -12.41 -1.91 -13.87
N ILE A 343 -13.01 -0.72 -14.02
CA ILE A 343 -12.30 0.54 -14.27
C ILE A 343 -11.36 0.85 -13.10
N SER A 344 -11.85 0.73 -11.86
CA SER A 344 -11.06 0.90 -10.63
C SER A 344 -9.83 0.00 -10.60
N GLN A 345 -10.01 -1.31 -10.82
CA GLN A 345 -8.88 -2.24 -10.84
C GLN A 345 -7.91 -1.97 -11.99
N SER A 346 -8.40 -1.50 -13.14
CA SER A 346 -7.57 -1.18 -14.31
C SER A 346 -6.73 0.08 -14.10
N LEU A 347 -7.29 1.13 -13.50
CA LEU A 347 -6.55 2.35 -13.16
C LEU A 347 -5.52 2.10 -12.05
N LEU A 348 -5.84 1.26 -11.07
CA LEU A 348 -4.95 0.96 -9.94
C LEU A 348 -3.85 -0.08 -10.25
N ALA A 349 -3.97 -0.82 -11.36
CA ALA A 349 -3.04 -1.91 -11.64
C ALA A 349 -1.61 -1.44 -11.96
N LEU A 350 -1.43 -0.26 -12.59
CA LEU A 350 -0.11 0.35 -12.77
C LEU A 350 0.13 1.40 -11.66
N ARG A 351 0.52 0.90 -10.48
CA ARG A 351 0.63 1.70 -9.25
C ARG A 351 1.47 2.97 -9.45
N GLY A 352 0.90 4.10 -9.04
CA GLY A 352 1.52 5.42 -9.08
C GLY A 352 1.32 6.20 -10.38
N TRP A 353 1.32 5.55 -11.54
CA TRP A 353 1.27 6.26 -12.83
C TRP A 353 -0.07 6.94 -13.12
N ALA A 354 -1.19 6.24 -12.91
CA ALA A 354 -2.53 6.84 -13.07
C ALA A 354 -2.72 8.04 -12.14
N GLY A 355 -2.25 7.94 -10.89
CA GLY A 355 -2.29 9.05 -9.93
C GLY A 355 -1.39 10.23 -10.35
N MET A 356 -0.18 9.97 -10.86
CA MET A 356 0.68 11.02 -11.40
C MET A 356 0.05 11.71 -12.61
N LEU A 357 -0.56 10.96 -13.53
CA LEU A 357 -1.26 11.52 -14.69
C LEU A 357 -2.43 12.40 -14.23
N TRP A 358 -3.26 11.90 -13.32
CA TRP A 358 -4.38 12.65 -12.74
C TRP A 358 -3.93 13.93 -12.03
N GLN A 359 -2.86 13.84 -11.24
CA GLN A 359 -2.31 15.00 -10.54
C GLN A 359 -1.72 16.03 -11.52
N MET A 360 -1.07 15.57 -12.58
CA MET A 360 -0.51 16.43 -13.62
C MET A 360 -1.58 17.10 -14.49
N GLU A 361 -2.76 16.49 -14.58
CA GLU A 361 -3.94 16.99 -15.28
C GLU A 361 -4.70 18.04 -14.45
N THR A 362 -4.89 17.79 -13.16
CA THR A 362 -5.83 18.58 -12.33
C THR A 362 -5.19 19.61 -11.39
N ASN A 363 -3.95 19.36 -10.97
CA ASN A 363 -3.31 20.08 -9.85
C ASN A 363 -1.87 20.53 -10.14
N ALA A 364 -1.43 20.48 -11.40
CA ALA A 364 -0.06 20.82 -11.79
C ALA A 364 0.02 21.90 -12.88
N GLU A 365 -0.95 22.81 -12.95
CA GLU A 365 -0.98 23.93 -13.90
C GLU A 365 0.30 24.80 -13.89
N TRP A 366 1.01 24.82 -12.75
CA TRP A 366 2.25 25.56 -12.55
C TRP A 366 3.50 24.86 -13.11
N MET A 367 3.39 23.59 -13.52
CA MET A 367 4.50 22.84 -14.09
C MET A 367 4.83 23.33 -15.52
N PRO A 368 6.06 23.18 -16.01
CA PRO A 368 6.44 23.62 -17.35
C PRO A 368 5.64 22.96 -18.48
N GLN A 369 5.27 21.69 -18.31
CA GLN A 369 4.50 20.89 -19.26
C GLN A 369 3.39 20.13 -18.51
N PRO A 370 2.28 20.80 -18.13
CA PRO A 370 1.16 20.15 -17.47
C PRO A 370 0.51 19.12 -18.41
N ALA A 371 -0.19 18.13 -17.86
CA ALA A 371 -0.94 17.18 -18.68
C ALA A 371 -2.23 17.86 -19.20
N PRO A 372 -2.59 17.71 -20.49
CA PRO A 372 -3.87 18.20 -21.00
C PRO A 372 -5.07 17.55 -20.29
N ALA A 373 -6.24 18.18 -20.37
CA ALA A 373 -7.50 17.58 -19.95
C ALA A 373 -7.75 16.23 -20.68
N ASP A 374 -8.51 15.35 -20.03
CA ASP A 374 -8.83 13.99 -20.49
C ASP A 374 -7.61 13.05 -20.61
N THR A 375 -6.50 13.39 -19.95
CA THR A 375 -5.29 12.54 -19.94
C THR A 375 -5.56 11.20 -19.24
N LEU A 376 -6.25 11.20 -18.09
CA LEU A 376 -6.59 9.97 -17.38
C LEU A 376 -7.53 9.06 -18.20
N ILE A 377 -8.49 9.66 -18.91
CA ILE A 377 -9.41 8.94 -19.80
C ILE A 377 -8.61 8.33 -20.96
N GLY A 378 -7.74 9.11 -21.61
CA GLY A 378 -6.87 8.61 -22.67
C GLY A 378 -5.95 7.48 -22.20
N PHE A 379 -5.41 7.56 -20.98
CA PHE A 379 -4.62 6.50 -20.37
C PHE A 379 -5.42 5.21 -20.18
N LEU A 380 -6.64 5.29 -19.66
CA LEU A 380 -7.52 4.13 -19.49
C LEU A 380 -7.88 3.49 -20.84
N ALA A 381 -8.20 4.29 -21.85
CA ALA A 381 -8.51 3.81 -23.19
C ALA A 381 -7.34 3.00 -23.78
N ILE A 382 -6.12 3.56 -23.76
CA ILE A 382 -4.93 2.86 -24.23
C ILE A 382 -4.67 1.59 -23.41
N ARG A 383 -4.81 1.64 -22.08
CA ARG A 383 -4.64 0.45 -21.24
C ARG A 383 -5.60 -0.66 -21.65
N LEU A 384 -6.88 -0.37 -21.83
CA LEU A 384 -7.88 -1.38 -22.18
C LEU A 384 -7.65 -1.96 -23.59
N ILE A 385 -7.19 -1.16 -24.55
CA ILE A 385 -6.75 -1.66 -25.87
C ILE A 385 -5.59 -2.66 -25.70
N LEU A 386 -4.57 -2.30 -24.92
CA LEU A 386 -3.42 -3.16 -24.68
C LEU A 386 -3.83 -4.45 -23.93
N ASP A 387 -4.68 -4.33 -22.91
CA ASP A 387 -5.23 -5.48 -22.18
C ASP A 387 -5.92 -6.46 -23.14
N ARG A 388 -6.82 -5.99 -24.02
CA ARG A 388 -7.51 -6.83 -25.01
C ARG A 388 -6.53 -7.61 -25.88
N LEU A 389 -5.54 -6.94 -26.45
CA LEU A 389 -4.57 -7.55 -27.36
C LEU A 389 -3.71 -8.61 -26.67
N VAL A 390 -3.22 -8.33 -25.46
CA VAL A 390 -2.40 -9.30 -24.69
C VAL A 390 -3.25 -10.49 -24.27
N ILE A 391 -4.49 -10.27 -23.82
CA ILE A 391 -5.42 -11.35 -23.45
C ILE A 391 -5.67 -12.25 -24.66
N GLU A 392 -5.99 -11.68 -25.83
CA GLU A 392 -6.17 -12.46 -27.06
C GLU A 392 -4.93 -13.27 -27.44
N HIS A 393 -3.74 -12.69 -27.28
CA HIS A 393 -2.50 -13.37 -27.59
C HIS A 393 -2.26 -14.56 -26.65
N VAL A 394 -2.36 -14.35 -25.34
CA VAL A 394 -2.17 -15.42 -24.33
C VAL A 394 -3.20 -16.53 -24.55
N MET A 395 -4.43 -16.17 -24.92
CA MET A 395 -5.48 -17.12 -25.27
C MET A 395 -5.07 -18.00 -26.44
N LYS A 396 -4.72 -17.41 -27.58
CA LYS A 396 -4.34 -18.17 -28.80
C LYS A 396 -3.15 -19.11 -28.58
N HIS A 397 -2.26 -18.81 -27.63
CA HIS A 397 -1.08 -19.64 -27.35
C HIS A 397 -1.33 -20.70 -26.27
N SER A 398 -2.22 -20.44 -25.31
CA SER A 398 -2.47 -21.33 -24.16
C SER A 398 -3.67 -22.24 -24.38
N TYR A 399 -4.63 -21.81 -25.18
CA TYR A 399 -5.86 -22.52 -25.51
C TYR A 399 -6.00 -22.53 -27.03
N ASP A 400 -6.05 -23.71 -27.63
CA ASP A 400 -6.17 -23.93 -29.08
C ASP A 400 -7.54 -23.48 -29.66
N GLU A 401 -8.27 -22.63 -28.94
CA GLU A 401 -9.59 -22.10 -29.28
C GLU A 401 -9.55 -20.56 -29.44
N THR A 402 -9.99 -20.09 -30.60
CA THR A 402 -10.30 -18.68 -30.85
C THR A 402 -11.72 -18.37 -30.35
N GLY A 403 -11.91 -18.30 -29.03
CA GLY A 403 -13.15 -17.86 -28.42
C GLY A 403 -13.28 -16.32 -28.36
N GLN A 404 -14.51 -15.80 -28.26
CA GLN A 404 -14.76 -14.38 -27.98
C GLN A 404 -14.33 -14.03 -26.55
N LEU A 405 -13.74 -12.84 -26.36
CA LEU A 405 -13.19 -12.40 -25.07
C LEU A 405 -14.24 -12.32 -23.96
N ASP A 406 -15.48 -11.97 -24.29
CA ASP A 406 -16.61 -11.90 -23.35
C ASP A 406 -16.96 -13.26 -22.70
N SER A 407 -16.84 -14.34 -23.46
CA SER A 407 -17.11 -15.71 -23.02
C SER A 407 -15.96 -16.30 -22.19
N LEU A 408 -14.79 -15.66 -22.22
CA LEU A 408 -13.55 -16.17 -21.64
C LEU A 408 -13.63 -16.29 -20.12
N ARG A 409 -14.15 -15.26 -19.43
CA ARG A 409 -14.27 -15.27 -17.96
C ARG A 409 -15.09 -16.49 -17.52
N THR A 410 -16.23 -16.70 -18.17
CA THR A 410 -17.12 -17.82 -17.91
C THR A 410 -16.44 -19.17 -18.22
N ALA A 411 -15.71 -19.27 -19.33
CA ALA A 411 -14.99 -20.48 -19.72
C ALA A 411 -13.90 -20.87 -18.69
N ILE A 412 -13.05 -19.92 -18.26
CA ILE A 412 -12.02 -20.16 -17.25
C ILE A 412 -12.65 -20.49 -15.90
N LEU A 413 -13.67 -19.75 -15.47
CA LEU A 413 -14.34 -20.00 -14.18
C LEU A 413 -14.96 -21.40 -14.13
N ASN A 414 -15.54 -21.87 -15.23
CA ASN A 414 -16.09 -23.23 -15.35
C ASN A 414 -15.00 -24.32 -15.28
N GLN A 415 -13.81 -24.07 -15.83
CA GLN A 415 -12.66 -24.98 -15.71
C GLN A 415 -12.05 -24.98 -14.30
N THR A 416 -12.06 -23.83 -13.63
CA THR A 416 -11.47 -23.64 -12.29
C THR A 416 -12.29 -24.32 -11.17
N GLY A 417 -13.53 -24.75 -11.47
CA GLY A 417 -14.41 -25.50 -10.57
C GLY A 417 -13.90 -26.89 -10.12
N LYS A 418 -12.76 -27.38 -10.65
CA LYS A 418 -12.18 -28.70 -10.33
C LYS A 418 -11.08 -28.70 -9.26
N GLN A 419 -10.69 -27.58 -8.67
CA GLN A 419 -9.70 -27.56 -7.55
C GLN A 419 -10.30 -27.86 -6.16
N LYS A 420 -11.24 -28.80 -6.06
CA LYS A 420 -11.90 -29.19 -4.78
C LYS A 420 -11.04 -30.06 -3.84
N PHE A 421 -9.75 -30.25 -4.14
CA PHE A 421 -8.86 -31.16 -3.39
C PHE A 421 -7.86 -30.47 -2.44
N CYS A 422 -7.87 -29.13 -2.32
CA CYS A 422 -6.76 -28.38 -1.71
C CYS A 422 -7.03 -27.80 -0.30
N GLN A 423 -8.24 -27.89 0.26
CA GLN A 423 -8.57 -27.22 1.53
C GLN A 423 -8.54 -28.15 2.76
N THR A 424 -8.75 -29.45 2.55
CA THR A 424 -8.82 -30.43 3.64
C THR A 424 -7.50 -30.57 4.40
N SER A 425 -6.36 -30.59 3.68
CA SER A 425 -5.04 -30.67 4.31
C SER A 425 -4.70 -29.41 5.12
N GLN A 426 -5.14 -28.22 4.69
CA GLN A 426 -4.94 -26.97 5.43
C GLN A 426 -5.75 -26.95 6.73
N ARG A 427 -7.02 -27.38 6.68
CA ARG A 427 -7.88 -27.56 7.85
C ARG A 427 -7.27 -28.54 8.84
N ALA A 428 -6.89 -29.72 8.36
CA ALA A 428 -6.28 -30.77 9.19
C ALA A 428 -5.01 -30.29 9.89
N PHE A 429 -4.14 -29.57 9.17
CA PHE A 429 -2.89 -29.05 9.73
C PHE A 429 -3.10 -27.95 10.77
N THR A 430 -4.07 -27.07 10.55
CA THR A 430 -4.42 -26.05 11.54
C THR A 430 -4.93 -26.69 12.84
N ILE A 431 -5.81 -27.69 12.73
CA ILE A 431 -6.35 -28.41 13.89
C ILE A 431 -5.25 -29.22 14.58
N PHE A 432 -4.36 -29.86 13.81
CA PHE A 432 -3.21 -30.60 14.34
C PHE A 432 -2.27 -29.70 15.16
N GLN A 433 -2.01 -28.48 14.71
CA GLN A 433 -1.20 -27.51 15.46
C GLN A 433 -1.90 -27.05 16.75
N LEU A 434 -3.21 -26.79 16.68
CA LEU A 434 -4.02 -26.38 17.83
C LEU A 434 -4.14 -27.49 18.88
N ALA A 435 -4.34 -28.72 18.43
CA ALA A 435 -4.43 -29.88 19.29
C ALA A 435 -3.15 -30.08 20.12
N GLN A 436 -1.98 -29.85 19.52
CA GLN A 436 -0.70 -29.92 20.24
C GLN A 436 -0.59 -28.88 21.35
N VAL A 437 -0.84 -27.59 21.05
CA VAL A 437 -0.67 -26.50 22.04
C VAL A 437 -1.77 -26.49 23.11
N ARG A 438 -2.93 -27.08 22.82
CA ARG A 438 -4.05 -27.22 23.77
C ARG A 438 -4.07 -28.56 24.50
N GLY A 439 -3.22 -29.51 24.13
CA GLY A 439 -3.19 -30.84 24.73
C GLY A 439 -4.39 -31.73 24.39
N TRP A 440 -5.02 -31.53 23.23
CA TRP A 440 -6.15 -32.37 22.81
C TRP A 440 -5.65 -33.77 22.45
N ASN A 441 -6.20 -34.80 23.09
CA ASN A 441 -5.78 -36.17 22.83
C ASN A 441 -6.39 -36.68 21.51
N PRO A 442 -5.68 -37.58 20.80
CA PRO A 442 -6.23 -38.23 19.61
C PRO A 442 -7.56 -38.96 19.87
N GLU A 443 -7.72 -39.57 21.05
CA GLU A 443 -8.96 -40.24 21.50
C GLU A 443 -10.15 -39.28 21.50
N ASP A 444 -10.00 -38.13 22.15
CA ASP A 444 -11.08 -37.14 22.26
C ASP A 444 -11.53 -36.67 20.86
N LEU A 445 -10.56 -36.42 19.96
CA LEU A 445 -10.83 -35.98 18.59
C LEU A 445 -11.47 -37.08 17.72
N LEU A 446 -11.16 -38.35 17.99
CA LEU A 446 -11.78 -39.51 17.31
C LEU A 446 -13.27 -39.63 17.61
N HIS A 447 -13.67 -39.29 18.83
CA HIS A 447 -15.05 -39.38 19.31
C HIS A 447 -15.92 -38.19 18.93
N LEU A 448 -15.35 -37.15 18.32
CA LEU A 448 -16.13 -36.03 17.82
C LEU A 448 -17.14 -36.46 16.74
N SER A 449 -18.38 -36.02 16.92
CA SER A 449 -19.43 -36.13 15.90
C SER A 449 -19.14 -35.24 14.69
N GLN A 450 -19.83 -35.50 13.57
CA GLN A 450 -19.72 -34.66 12.38
C GLN A 450 -20.17 -33.21 12.64
N THR A 451 -21.15 -33.00 13.52
CA THR A 451 -21.60 -31.65 13.90
C THR A 451 -20.54 -30.92 14.72
N GLN A 452 -19.87 -31.60 15.65
CA GLN A 452 -18.78 -31.03 16.44
C GLN A 452 -17.57 -30.67 15.57
N TRP A 453 -17.17 -31.54 14.64
CA TRP A 453 -16.14 -31.25 13.64
C TRP A 453 -16.51 -30.03 12.78
N SER A 454 -17.77 -29.95 12.34
CA SER A 454 -18.28 -28.80 11.57
C SER A 454 -18.20 -27.50 12.38
N THR A 455 -18.61 -27.50 13.64
CA THR A 455 -18.53 -26.33 14.52
C THR A 455 -17.09 -25.89 14.75
N LEU A 456 -16.17 -26.82 15.03
CA LEU A 456 -14.76 -26.52 15.23
C LEU A 456 -14.12 -25.89 13.98
N ILE A 457 -14.34 -26.50 12.81
CA ILE A 457 -13.78 -25.99 11.55
C ILE A 457 -14.36 -24.61 11.22
N LYS A 458 -15.68 -24.44 11.36
CA LYS A 458 -16.32 -23.13 11.12
C LYS A 458 -15.77 -22.04 12.04
N GLU A 459 -15.51 -22.35 13.31
CA GLU A 459 -14.94 -21.39 14.25
C GLU A 459 -13.51 -20.99 13.87
N ILE A 460 -12.66 -21.96 13.53
CA ILE A 460 -11.27 -21.71 13.09
C ILE A 460 -11.25 -20.89 11.80
N GLU A 461 -12.13 -21.18 10.85
CA GLU A 461 -12.23 -20.46 9.58
C GLU A 461 -12.82 -19.05 9.75
N ALA A 462 -13.79 -18.89 10.65
CA ALA A 462 -14.34 -17.57 10.98
C ALA A 462 -13.28 -16.67 11.61
N PHE A 463 -12.42 -17.21 12.48
CA PHE A 463 -11.29 -16.48 13.05
C PHE A 463 -10.06 -16.51 12.14
N SER A 464 -10.27 -16.00 10.92
CA SER A 464 -9.30 -15.95 9.84
C SER A 464 -8.03 -15.17 10.20
N SER A 465 -6.99 -15.24 9.35
CA SER A 465 -5.77 -14.44 9.54
C SER A 465 -6.08 -12.93 9.60
N LEU A 466 -7.07 -12.47 8.83
CA LEU A 466 -7.49 -11.08 8.87
C LEU A 466 -8.06 -10.69 10.24
N GLU A 467 -8.97 -11.49 10.78
CA GLU A 467 -9.57 -11.27 12.11
C GLU A 467 -8.53 -11.34 13.22
N ARG A 468 -7.58 -12.29 13.16
CA ARG A 468 -6.49 -12.35 14.13
C ARG A 468 -5.63 -11.10 14.12
N ARG A 469 -5.27 -10.61 12.93
CA ARG A 469 -4.50 -9.36 12.78
C ARG A 469 -5.26 -8.14 13.30
N ARG A 470 -6.60 -8.12 13.14
CA ARG A 470 -7.47 -7.08 13.71
C ARG A 470 -7.44 -7.09 15.24
N ILE A 471 -7.63 -8.26 15.87
CA ILE A 471 -7.52 -8.39 17.34
C ILE A 471 -6.14 -8.00 17.86
N TYR A 472 -5.06 -8.41 17.17
CA TYR A 472 -3.71 -7.97 17.49
C TYR A 472 -3.53 -6.45 17.39
N HIS A 473 -4.12 -5.83 16.37
CA HIS A 473 -4.09 -4.40 16.18
C HIS A 473 -4.78 -3.67 17.34
N LEU A 474 -6.00 -4.08 17.65
CA LEU A 474 -6.78 -3.54 18.77
C LEU A 474 -6.06 -3.71 20.12
N ALA A 475 -5.41 -4.86 20.35
CA ALA A 475 -4.64 -5.07 21.57
C ALA A 475 -3.40 -4.16 21.63
N PHE A 476 -2.73 -3.94 20.50
CA PHE A 476 -1.62 -2.98 20.38
C PHE A 476 -2.09 -1.55 20.67
N GLU A 477 -3.21 -1.13 20.09
CA GLU A 477 -3.79 0.20 20.31
C GLU A 477 -4.30 0.37 21.74
N ARG A 478 -4.96 -0.64 22.31
CA ARG A 478 -5.43 -0.63 23.70
C ARG A 478 -4.27 -0.37 24.66
N LYS A 479 -3.17 -1.09 24.49
CA LYS A 479 -1.95 -0.92 25.30
C LYS A 479 -1.42 0.50 25.18
N TYR A 480 -1.29 1.00 23.95
CA TYR A 480 -0.80 2.36 23.68
C TYR A 480 -1.72 3.44 24.27
N ARG A 481 -3.03 3.29 24.08
CA ARG A 481 -4.07 4.18 24.62
C ARG A 481 -4.01 4.22 26.14
N ASN A 482 -3.99 3.07 26.79
CA ASN A 482 -3.99 3.00 28.26
C ASN A 482 -2.71 3.64 28.83
N GLU A 483 -1.53 3.34 28.27
CA GLU A 483 -0.29 4.00 28.70
C GLU A 483 -0.32 5.51 28.49
N THR A 484 -0.90 5.97 27.38
CA THR A 484 -1.05 7.42 27.10
C THR A 484 -2.01 8.06 28.11
N LEU A 485 -3.17 7.45 28.37
CA LEU A 485 -4.15 7.97 29.32
C LEU A 485 -3.61 7.96 30.75
N ASP A 486 -2.87 6.92 31.15
CA ASP A 486 -2.18 6.85 32.44
C ASP A 486 -1.14 7.97 32.58
N ALA A 487 -0.36 8.22 31.51
CA ALA A 487 0.61 9.31 31.47
C ALA A 487 -0.07 10.68 31.57
N VAL A 488 -1.13 10.91 30.79
CA VAL A 488 -1.92 12.16 30.82
C VAL A 488 -2.57 12.37 32.20
N SER A 489 -3.16 11.32 32.79
CA SER A 489 -3.76 11.37 34.13
C SER A 489 -2.72 11.73 35.19
N THR A 490 -1.54 11.09 35.15
CA THR A 490 -0.43 11.35 36.06
C THR A 490 0.10 12.78 35.89
N HIS A 491 0.33 13.21 34.65
CA HIS A 491 0.86 14.54 34.34
C HIS A 491 -0.12 15.65 34.70
N SER A 492 -1.40 15.49 34.38
CA SER A 492 -2.47 16.47 34.71
C SER A 492 -2.63 16.63 36.22
N SER A 493 -2.42 15.56 36.99
CA SER A 493 -2.44 15.62 38.45
C SER A 493 -1.23 16.39 39.00
N ARG A 494 -0.04 16.18 38.44
CA ARG A 494 1.17 16.96 38.78
C ARG A 494 1.00 18.44 38.42
N LEU A 495 0.51 18.76 37.23
CA LEU A 495 0.29 20.14 36.78
C LEU A 495 -0.73 20.87 37.66
N ARG A 496 -1.82 20.22 38.09
CA ARG A 496 -2.78 20.83 39.03
C ARG A 496 -2.10 21.22 40.35
N ILE A 497 -1.28 20.34 40.91
CA ILE A 497 -0.52 20.64 42.13
C ILE A 497 0.44 21.83 41.91
N GLN A 498 1.12 21.87 40.77
CA GLN A 498 1.99 23.01 40.43
C GLN A 498 1.20 24.29 40.16
N GLN A 499 0.05 24.23 39.49
CA GLN A 499 -0.82 25.38 39.26
C GLN A 499 -1.41 25.92 40.56
N ASP A 500 -1.79 25.09 41.52
CA ASP A 500 -2.23 25.56 42.83
C ASP A 500 -1.09 26.28 43.57
N GLN A 501 0.15 25.83 43.38
CA GLN A 501 1.36 26.51 43.89
C GLN A 501 1.76 27.77 43.10
N ILE A 502 1.38 27.88 41.83
CA ILE A 502 1.72 29.01 40.93
C ILE A 502 0.60 30.06 40.90
N ASN A 503 -0.66 29.69 41.09
CA ASN A 503 -1.82 30.60 41.16
C ASN A 503 -1.76 31.50 42.40
N THR A 504 -0.94 31.14 43.40
CA THR A 504 -0.56 32.04 44.49
C THR A 504 0.50 33.09 44.08
N SER A 505 1.08 33.00 42.87
CA SER A 505 2.16 33.84 42.34
C SER A 505 1.88 34.50 40.97
N ARG A 506 0.88 34.03 40.20
CA ARG A 506 0.55 34.54 38.84
C ARG A 506 -0.26 35.84 38.86
N LEU A 507 0.46 36.96 38.92
CA LEU A 507 -0.07 38.29 38.55
C LEU A 507 0.72 38.93 37.38
N THR A 508 1.63 38.19 36.75
CA THR A 508 2.53 38.72 35.72
C THR A 508 2.32 38.04 34.37
N ALA A 509 2.15 38.85 33.33
CA ALA A 509 2.09 38.43 31.93
C ALA A 509 3.38 37.66 31.53
N PRO A 510 3.33 36.73 30.56
CA PRO A 510 4.51 35.99 30.12
C PRO A 510 5.62 36.95 29.66
N ALA A 511 6.87 36.63 30.01
CA ALA A 511 8.02 37.47 29.69
C ALA A 511 8.32 37.50 28.18
N TYR A 512 8.02 36.41 27.49
CA TYR A 512 8.06 36.28 26.03
C TYR A 512 7.14 35.14 25.55
N GLN A 513 6.73 35.22 24.29
CA GLN A 513 5.92 34.22 23.61
C GLN A 513 6.67 33.64 22.43
N VAL A 514 6.56 32.33 22.20
CA VAL A 514 7.22 31.64 21.08
C VAL A 514 6.19 30.89 20.24
N VAL A 515 6.11 31.21 18.95
CA VAL A 515 5.24 30.55 17.98
C VAL A 515 6.09 29.63 17.11
N CYS A 516 5.84 28.32 17.16
CA CYS A 516 6.51 27.32 16.31
C CYS A 516 5.52 26.67 15.33
N CYS A 517 6.02 25.86 14.39
CA CYS A 517 5.16 24.95 13.62
C CYS A 517 4.34 24.06 14.58
N ILE A 518 3.10 23.75 14.20
CA ILE A 518 2.21 22.83 14.93
C ILE A 518 2.64 21.36 14.83
N ASP A 519 3.70 21.09 14.06
CA ASP A 519 4.30 19.78 13.89
C ASP A 519 4.71 19.15 15.24
N ASP A 520 4.42 17.86 15.43
CA ASP A 520 4.69 17.11 16.68
C ASP A 520 6.16 17.16 17.11
N ARG A 521 7.09 17.36 16.16
CA ARG A 521 8.52 17.50 16.48
C ARG A 521 8.80 18.77 17.29
N GLU A 522 8.09 19.85 16.99
CA GLU A 522 8.20 21.13 17.71
C GLU A 522 7.44 21.11 19.05
N GLU A 523 6.45 20.22 19.23
CA GLU A 523 5.75 20.05 20.52
C GLU A 523 6.74 19.70 21.64
N SER A 524 7.67 18.78 21.38
CA SER A 524 8.69 18.40 22.37
C SER A 524 9.60 19.57 22.77
N PHE A 525 9.98 20.42 21.82
CA PHE A 525 10.77 21.62 22.07
C PHE A 525 9.98 22.66 22.86
N ARG A 526 8.73 22.90 22.45
CA ARG A 526 7.81 23.84 23.13
C ARG A 526 7.60 23.47 24.60
N ARG A 527 7.32 22.19 24.90
CA ARG A 527 7.14 21.72 26.28
C ARG A 527 8.41 21.79 27.10
N HIS A 528 9.55 21.45 26.50
CA HIS A 528 10.82 21.60 27.18
C HIS A 528 11.12 23.06 27.53
N LEU A 529 10.82 24.00 26.63
CA LEU A 529 11.02 25.43 26.87
C LEU A 529 10.15 25.95 28.02
N GLU A 530 8.87 25.58 28.05
CA GLU A 530 7.95 25.95 29.15
C GLU A 530 8.36 25.32 30.49
N GLU A 531 8.95 24.12 30.48
CA GLU A 531 9.44 23.45 31.69
C GLU A 531 10.66 24.15 32.28
N ILE A 532 11.61 24.58 31.45
CA ILE A 532 12.84 25.25 31.90
C ILE A 532 12.67 26.75 32.13
N ALA A 533 11.70 27.38 31.48
CA ALA A 533 11.37 28.80 31.57
C ALA A 533 9.84 28.99 31.75
N PRO A 534 9.31 28.86 32.99
CA PRO A 534 7.88 28.96 33.27
C PRO A 534 7.22 30.30 32.92
N GLU A 535 8.02 31.34 32.68
CA GLU A 535 7.63 32.66 32.20
C GLU A 535 7.43 32.72 30.67
N CYS A 536 7.78 31.66 29.95
CA CYS A 536 7.55 31.50 28.50
C CYS A 536 6.17 30.89 28.25
N GLU A 537 5.48 31.40 27.23
CA GLU A 537 4.28 30.77 26.68
C GLU A 537 4.52 30.40 25.22
N THR A 538 4.13 29.18 24.82
CA THR A 538 4.37 28.70 23.45
C THR A 538 3.08 28.41 22.68
N PHE A 539 3.12 28.61 21.36
CA PHE A 539 2.01 28.39 20.44
C PHE A 539 2.44 27.55 19.23
N GLY A 540 1.49 26.81 18.67
CA GLY A 540 1.68 26.06 17.41
C GLY A 540 0.82 26.64 16.30
N ILE A 541 1.40 26.86 15.11
CA ILE A 541 0.70 27.30 13.90
C ILE A 541 1.09 26.43 12.70
N ALA A 542 0.23 26.31 11.68
CA ALA A 542 0.56 25.55 10.46
C ALA A 542 1.90 26.00 9.85
N GLY A 543 2.72 25.06 9.36
CA GLY A 543 4.13 25.34 9.00
C GLY A 543 4.36 26.31 7.83
N PHE A 544 3.33 26.63 7.05
CA PHE A 544 3.37 27.70 6.03
C PHE A 544 2.87 29.05 6.57
N PHE A 545 2.51 29.12 7.86
CA PHE A 545 2.07 30.33 8.58
C PHE A 545 0.89 31.08 7.94
N GLY A 546 0.05 30.38 7.17
CA GLY A 546 -1.04 31.00 6.40
C GLY A 546 -0.59 31.69 5.11
N VAL A 547 0.71 31.70 4.81
CA VAL A 547 1.29 32.39 3.65
C VAL A 547 1.38 31.44 2.45
N ALA A 548 0.27 31.26 1.73
CA ALA A 548 0.27 30.49 0.49
C ALA A 548 0.77 31.34 -0.69
N MET A 549 1.82 30.88 -1.38
CA MET A 549 2.40 31.56 -2.54
C MET A 549 2.97 30.59 -3.57
N TYR A 550 3.02 31.03 -4.80
CA TYR A 550 3.98 30.56 -5.79
C TYR A 550 5.32 31.27 -5.57
N TYR A 551 6.35 30.52 -5.17
CA TYR A 551 7.69 31.05 -4.91
C TYR A 551 8.65 30.75 -6.06
N ARG A 552 9.46 31.73 -6.45
CA ARG A 552 10.60 31.53 -7.36
C ARG A 552 11.86 32.06 -6.71
N GLY A 553 12.80 31.17 -6.37
CA GLY A 553 14.11 31.56 -5.88
C GLY A 553 14.93 32.30 -6.93
N ALA A 554 15.94 33.07 -6.51
CA ALA A 554 16.77 33.86 -7.43
C ALA A 554 17.60 33.00 -8.41
N ALA A 555 17.69 31.69 -8.14
CA ALA A 555 18.35 30.70 -8.98
C ALA A 555 17.37 29.79 -9.74
N ASP A 556 16.07 29.85 -9.43
CA ASP A 556 15.07 28.92 -9.94
C ASP A 556 14.50 29.42 -11.27
N ALA A 557 14.19 28.49 -12.17
CA ALA A 557 13.65 28.82 -13.48
C ALA A 557 12.13 29.10 -13.46
N HIS A 558 11.41 28.40 -12.57
CA HIS A 558 9.95 28.40 -12.52
C HIS A 558 9.48 28.65 -11.09
N PHE A 559 8.23 29.09 -10.95
CA PHE A 559 7.56 29.19 -9.67
C PHE A 559 7.18 27.80 -9.15
N THR A 560 7.19 27.62 -7.84
CA THR A 560 6.76 26.41 -7.15
C THR A 560 5.80 26.78 -6.02
N PRO A 561 4.66 26.09 -5.85
CA PRO A 561 3.75 26.38 -4.76
C PRO A 561 4.38 26.03 -3.41
N LEU A 562 4.32 26.97 -2.46
CA LEU A 562 4.69 26.78 -1.05
C LEU A 562 3.42 26.77 -0.18
N CYS A 563 2.66 25.69 -0.30
CA CYS A 563 1.44 25.46 0.47
C CYS A 563 1.07 23.97 0.45
N PRO A 564 0.12 23.53 1.29
CA PRO A 564 -0.57 22.25 1.13
C PRO A 564 -1.23 22.10 -0.26
N VAL A 565 -1.34 20.88 -0.79
CA VAL A 565 -1.85 20.60 -2.15
C VAL A 565 -3.32 21.01 -2.34
N ASN A 566 -4.11 21.02 -1.27
CA ASN A 566 -5.50 21.45 -1.29
C ASN A 566 -5.67 22.97 -1.37
N ILE A 567 -4.58 23.73 -1.33
CA ILE A 567 -4.58 25.19 -1.50
C ILE A 567 -3.92 25.48 -2.85
N LYS A 568 -4.66 26.14 -3.76
CA LYS A 568 -4.08 26.75 -4.96
C LYS A 568 -3.71 28.20 -4.62
N PRO A 569 -2.40 28.56 -4.55
CA PRO A 569 -2.01 29.94 -4.33
C PRO A 569 -2.52 30.84 -5.45
N VAL A 570 -2.76 32.10 -5.11
CA VAL A 570 -3.00 33.15 -6.13
C VAL A 570 -1.84 34.14 -6.19
N HIS A 571 -1.06 34.27 -5.11
CA HIS A 571 0.05 35.21 -4.98
C HIS A 571 1.36 34.62 -5.48
N TYR A 572 2.20 35.46 -6.09
CA TYR A 572 3.50 35.07 -6.65
C TYR A 572 4.61 35.88 -5.98
N VAL A 573 5.54 35.22 -5.31
CA VAL A 573 6.68 35.85 -4.65
C VAL A 573 7.96 35.46 -5.35
N GLN A 574 8.78 36.46 -5.67
CA GLN A 574 10.06 36.26 -6.30
C GLN A 574 11.18 36.70 -5.39
N GLU A 575 12.21 35.86 -5.29
CA GLU A 575 13.48 36.24 -4.71
C GLU A 575 14.37 36.89 -5.79
N GLU A 576 14.81 38.10 -5.50
CA GLU A 576 15.66 38.91 -6.38
C GLU A 576 17.03 39.14 -5.72
N THR A 577 18.08 39.28 -6.53
CA THR A 577 19.40 39.62 -6.01
C THR A 577 19.48 41.12 -5.75
N LEU A 578 20.04 41.52 -4.60
CA LEU A 578 20.22 42.94 -4.26
C LEU A 578 21.00 43.67 -5.37
N HIS A 579 20.58 44.90 -5.71
CA HIS A 579 21.14 45.69 -6.81
C HIS A 579 22.67 45.88 -6.74
N SER A 580 23.24 45.93 -5.52
CA SER A 580 24.70 46.01 -5.30
C SER A 580 25.49 44.79 -5.81
N PHE A 581 24.80 43.68 -6.10
CA PHE A 581 25.40 42.43 -6.60
C PHE A 581 24.84 41.99 -7.96
N GLU A 582 24.01 42.79 -8.63
CA GLU A 582 23.31 42.41 -9.86
C GLU A 582 24.26 42.02 -11.01
N GLN A 583 25.39 42.74 -11.16
CA GLN A 583 26.40 42.41 -12.18
C GLN A 583 27.17 41.11 -11.88
N VAL A 584 27.45 40.82 -10.60
CA VAL A 584 28.10 39.57 -10.17
C VAL A 584 27.13 38.40 -10.29
N SER A 585 25.84 38.63 -9.99
CA SER A 585 24.74 37.68 -10.16
C SER A 585 24.48 37.35 -11.63
N ARG A 586 24.41 38.35 -12.54
CA ARG A 586 24.24 38.11 -13.99
C ARG A 586 25.37 37.24 -14.56
N ARG A 587 26.64 37.56 -14.26
CA ARG A 587 27.79 36.73 -14.66
C ARG A 587 27.70 35.31 -14.13
N ARG A 588 27.23 35.11 -12.89
CA ARG A 588 27.05 33.78 -12.29
C ARG A 588 25.83 33.03 -12.81
N ALA A 589 24.71 33.71 -13.08
CA ALA A 589 23.52 33.16 -13.72
C ALA A 589 23.82 32.74 -15.17
N GLU A 590 24.59 33.53 -15.91
CA GLU A 590 25.13 33.16 -17.22
C GLU A 590 26.09 31.97 -17.11
N THR A 591 26.98 31.96 -16.12
CA THR A 591 27.88 30.82 -15.86
C THR A 591 27.09 29.55 -15.52
N ARG A 592 26.02 29.65 -14.71
CA ARG A 592 25.10 28.54 -14.43
C ARG A 592 24.30 28.11 -15.65
N ARG A 593 23.82 29.03 -16.48
CA ARG A 593 23.17 28.70 -17.76
C ARG A 593 24.14 28.01 -18.70
N ARG A 594 25.41 28.42 -18.73
CA ARG A 594 26.48 27.76 -19.52
C ARG A 594 26.84 26.39 -18.95
N ILE A 595 26.99 26.25 -17.63
CA ILE A 595 27.23 24.97 -16.96
C ILE A 595 26.02 24.04 -17.13
N GLY A 596 24.79 24.54 -16.94
CA GLY A 596 23.56 23.80 -17.15
C GLY A 596 23.40 23.35 -18.60
N ARG A 597 23.70 24.24 -19.57
CA ARG A 597 23.77 23.86 -20.99
C ARG A 597 24.89 22.86 -21.27
N ALA A 598 26.06 22.98 -20.64
CA ALA A 598 27.18 22.06 -20.82
C ALA A 598 26.92 20.70 -20.17
N ILE A 599 26.29 20.64 -19.00
CA ILE A 599 25.84 19.41 -18.33
C ILE A 599 24.74 18.77 -19.15
N HIS A 600 23.75 19.55 -19.61
CA HIS A 600 22.71 19.07 -20.51
C HIS A 600 23.32 18.55 -21.81
N GLN A 601 24.25 19.27 -22.45
CA GLN A 601 24.96 18.82 -23.65
C GLN A 601 25.83 17.58 -23.41
N ALA A 602 26.49 17.48 -22.25
CA ALA A 602 27.24 16.29 -21.86
C ALA A 602 26.29 15.10 -21.66
N HIS A 603 25.16 15.30 -20.97
CA HIS A 603 24.10 14.31 -20.73
C HIS A 603 23.34 13.90 -22.00
N VAL A 604 23.34 14.73 -23.03
CA VAL A 604 22.84 14.40 -24.37
C VAL A 604 23.92 13.69 -25.19
N GLY A 605 25.19 14.10 -25.03
CA GLY A 605 26.35 13.46 -25.65
C GLY A 605 26.59 12.03 -25.15
N THR A 606 26.24 11.70 -23.91
CA THR A 606 26.38 10.36 -23.29
C THR A 606 25.59 9.26 -24.00
N ARG A 607 24.57 9.61 -24.81
CA ARG A 607 23.77 8.65 -25.60
C ARG A 607 24.34 8.34 -26.99
N THR A 608 25.52 8.87 -27.32
CA THR A 608 26.32 8.44 -28.48
C THR A 608 27.29 7.32 -28.07
N PHE A 609 27.73 6.47 -29.00
CA PHE A 609 28.64 5.35 -28.71
C PHE A 609 29.96 5.80 -28.02
N ILE A 610 30.46 6.99 -28.36
CA ILE A 610 31.65 7.61 -27.76
C ILE A 610 31.32 8.24 -26.39
N GLY A 611 30.13 8.82 -26.26
CA GLY A 611 29.63 9.35 -24.99
C GLY A 611 29.42 8.27 -23.93
N GLY A 612 28.88 7.09 -24.30
CA GLY A 612 28.65 5.98 -23.36
C GLY A 612 29.93 5.48 -22.69
N PHE A 613 31.04 5.43 -23.42
CA PHE A 613 32.36 5.08 -22.87
C PHE A 613 32.89 6.12 -21.89
N LEU A 614 32.80 7.41 -22.24
CA LEU A 614 33.14 8.53 -21.35
C LEU A 614 32.24 8.57 -20.10
N THR A 615 30.97 8.18 -20.23
CA THR A 615 29.99 8.11 -19.13
C THR A 615 30.27 6.94 -18.19
N GLY A 616 30.75 5.80 -18.69
CA GLY A 616 31.19 4.70 -17.84
C GLY A 616 32.36 5.09 -16.92
N ILE A 617 33.29 5.89 -17.44
CA ILE A 617 34.47 6.40 -16.70
C ILE A 617 34.08 7.55 -15.76
N LEU A 618 33.27 8.51 -16.21
CA LEU A 618 32.82 9.64 -15.38
C LEU A 618 31.75 9.24 -14.35
N GLY A 619 30.89 8.28 -14.69
CA GLY A 619 29.85 7.73 -13.81
C GLY A 619 30.42 6.90 -12.66
N SER A 620 31.51 6.14 -12.91
CA SER A 620 32.26 5.46 -11.85
C SER A 620 32.96 6.46 -10.91
N LEU A 621 33.41 7.62 -11.42
CA LEU A 621 33.87 8.73 -10.59
C LEU A 621 32.73 9.43 -9.80
N ALA A 622 31.49 9.42 -10.31
CA ALA A 622 30.32 9.94 -9.59
C ALA A 622 29.86 9.01 -8.44
N ALA A 623 30.26 7.74 -8.45
CA ALA A 623 30.07 6.82 -7.32
C ALA A 623 30.93 7.20 -6.11
N PHE A 624 32.10 7.83 -6.33
CA PHE A 624 32.98 8.25 -5.24
C PHE A 624 32.32 9.28 -4.30
N PRO A 625 31.67 10.36 -4.77
CA PRO A 625 30.84 11.22 -3.94
C PRO A 625 29.71 10.49 -3.20
N LEU A 626 29.07 9.49 -3.81
CA LEU A 626 28.00 8.72 -3.17
C LEU A 626 28.55 7.85 -2.03
N VAL A 627 29.63 7.12 -2.27
CA VAL A 627 30.34 6.32 -1.25
C VAL A 627 30.91 7.24 -0.15
N ALA A 628 31.48 8.40 -0.52
CA ALA A 628 31.97 9.39 0.43
C ALA A 628 30.84 10.04 1.25
N ARG A 629 29.61 10.19 0.70
CA ARG A 629 28.44 10.63 1.48
C ARG A 629 28.05 9.61 2.55
N ILE A 630 28.20 8.31 2.26
CA ILE A 630 27.89 7.23 3.20
C ILE A 630 28.98 7.10 4.27
N LEU A 631 30.25 7.03 3.85
CA LEU A 631 31.38 6.80 4.76
C LEU A 631 31.84 8.06 5.50
N PHE A 632 31.68 9.24 4.89
CA PHE A 632 32.16 10.52 5.41
C PHE A 632 31.12 11.66 5.23
N PRO A 633 29.95 11.58 5.90
CA PRO A 633 28.86 12.54 5.71
C PRO A 633 29.24 13.97 6.12
N ARG A 634 30.08 14.15 7.15
CA ARG A 634 30.46 15.48 7.68
C ARG A 634 31.38 16.26 6.74
N THR A 635 32.44 15.64 6.22
CA THR A 635 33.37 16.26 5.25
C THR A 635 32.67 16.51 3.93
N THR A 636 31.84 15.59 3.47
CA THR A 636 31.06 15.79 2.24
C THR A 636 30.06 16.94 2.36
N ALA A 637 29.43 17.09 3.54
CA ALA A 637 28.59 18.25 3.82
C ALA A 637 29.39 19.57 3.85
N GLN A 638 30.61 19.58 4.40
CA GLN A 638 31.49 20.76 4.40
C GLN A 638 31.91 21.16 2.97
N VAL A 639 32.33 20.21 2.14
CA VAL A 639 32.68 20.45 0.73
C VAL A 639 31.46 21.00 -0.04
N ARG A 640 30.28 20.42 0.19
CA ARG A 640 29.02 20.92 -0.41
C ARG A 640 28.66 22.33 0.06
N ARG A 641 28.88 22.67 1.33
CA ARG A 641 28.68 24.05 1.84
C ARG A 641 29.63 25.05 1.17
N ILE A 642 30.89 24.67 0.95
CA ILE A 642 31.86 25.50 0.23
C ILE A 642 31.41 25.72 -1.22
N PHE A 643 30.95 24.67 -1.90
CA PHE A 643 30.42 24.77 -3.27
C PHE A 643 29.13 25.61 -3.32
N ASN A 644 28.21 25.40 -2.36
CA ASN A 644 26.99 26.20 -2.25
C ASN A 644 27.28 27.68 -1.98
N ARG A 645 28.33 28.03 -1.22
CA ARG A 645 28.76 29.44 -1.02
C ARG A 645 29.25 30.10 -2.32
N ILE A 646 29.76 29.33 -3.27
CA ILE A 646 30.18 29.84 -4.59
C ILE A 646 28.95 30.06 -5.50
N VAL A 647 27.91 29.24 -5.34
CA VAL A 647 26.72 29.18 -6.21
C VAL A 647 25.54 30.03 -5.69
N GLN A 648 25.43 30.26 -4.38
CA GLN A 648 24.36 31.09 -3.81
C GLN A 648 24.57 32.58 -4.11
N PRO A 649 23.51 33.31 -4.48
CA PRO A 649 23.57 34.75 -4.68
C PRO A 649 23.94 35.46 -3.36
N PRO A 650 24.91 36.39 -3.36
CA PRO A 650 25.22 37.18 -2.17
C PRO A 650 24.10 38.20 -1.95
N GLY A 651 23.31 38.00 -0.89
CA GLY A 651 22.25 38.92 -0.51
C GLY A 651 21.09 38.91 -1.50
N THR A 652 19.98 38.29 -1.09
CA THR A 652 18.72 38.31 -1.82
C THR A 652 17.68 39.09 -1.04
N GLN A 653 16.67 39.57 -1.74
CA GLN A 653 15.47 40.15 -1.14
C GLN A 653 14.24 39.52 -1.79
N LEU A 654 13.15 39.46 -1.04
CA LEU A 654 11.87 39.00 -1.57
C LEU A 654 11.08 40.21 -2.08
N ARG A 655 10.55 40.09 -3.30
CA ARG A 655 9.50 41.00 -3.78
C ARG A 655 8.18 40.58 -3.16
N LEU A 656 7.87 41.20 -2.01
CA LEU A 656 6.71 40.87 -1.19
C LEU A 656 5.50 41.76 -1.46
N GLU A 657 5.71 43.00 -1.89
CA GLU A 657 4.64 43.97 -2.09
C GLU A 657 4.26 44.12 -3.57
N ARG A 658 2.96 44.04 -3.83
CA ARG A 658 2.37 44.20 -5.15
C ARG A 658 1.96 45.64 -5.43
N ILE A 659 2.14 46.10 -6.66
CA ILE A 659 1.73 47.43 -7.12
C ILE A 659 0.34 47.37 -7.76
N ASP A 660 0.06 46.32 -8.54
CA ASP A 660 -1.25 46.09 -9.14
C ASP A 660 -2.30 45.71 -8.07
N SER A 661 -3.55 46.07 -8.33
CA SER A 661 -4.72 45.60 -7.61
C SER A 661 -4.87 44.06 -7.60
N ARG A 662 -4.47 43.36 -8.68
CA ARG A 662 -4.68 41.91 -8.85
C ARG A 662 -3.40 41.09 -8.77
N PRO A 663 -3.41 39.93 -8.09
CA PRO A 663 -2.26 39.03 -8.05
C PRO A 663 -2.04 38.33 -9.39
N GLY A 664 -0.79 37.99 -9.68
CA GLY A 664 -0.41 37.31 -10.92
C GLY A 664 1.10 37.14 -11.08
N SER A 665 1.51 36.46 -12.14
CA SER A 665 2.91 36.12 -12.42
C SER A 665 3.69 37.21 -13.16
N GLN A 666 3.02 38.30 -13.55
CA GLN A 666 3.64 39.46 -14.19
C GLN A 666 4.32 40.36 -13.16
N GLU A 667 5.33 41.13 -13.57
CA GLU A 667 6.16 41.91 -12.64
C GLU A 667 5.36 42.78 -11.68
N GLU A 668 4.41 43.59 -12.18
CA GLU A 668 3.60 44.49 -11.35
C GLU A 668 2.61 43.76 -10.42
N GLN A 669 2.38 42.47 -10.69
CA GLN A 669 1.42 41.60 -10.00
C GLN A 669 2.06 40.67 -8.96
N LEU A 670 3.39 40.73 -8.80
CA LEU A 670 4.14 39.96 -7.82
C LEU A 670 3.92 40.50 -6.41
N GLY A 671 3.78 39.60 -5.44
CA GLY A 671 3.61 39.90 -4.02
C GLY A 671 2.15 39.98 -3.57
N TYR A 672 1.99 40.56 -2.39
CA TYR A 672 0.75 40.77 -1.68
C TYR A 672 0.47 42.27 -1.55
N SER A 673 -0.80 42.65 -1.38
CA SER A 673 -1.14 43.97 -0.84
C SER A 673 -0.92 43.99 0.68
N ILE A 674 -0.76 45.18 1.26
CA ILE A 674 -0.61 45.35 2.71
C ILE A 674 -1.86 44.82 3.46
N GLU A 675 -3.04 44.98 2.88
CA GLU A 675 -4.29 44.46 3.44
C GLU A 675 -4.32 42.93 3.45
N GLU A 676 -3.88 42.29 2.35
CA GLU A 676 -3.75 40.83 2.28
C GLU A 676 -2.75 40.32 3.35
N MET A 677 -1.60 40.99 3.51
CA MET A 677 -0.62 40.64 4.55
C MET A 677 -1.20 40.78 5.96
N ALA A 678 -1.92 41.87 6.24
CA ALA A 678 -2.54 42.12 7.53
C ALA A 678 -3.59 41.06 7.86
N VAL A 679 -4.43 40.69 6.89
CA VAL A 679 -5.43 39.62 7.05
C VAL A 679 -4.79 38.27 7.34
N ILE A 680 -3.68 37.93 6.68
CA ILE A 680 -2.94 36.68 6.93
C ILE A 680 -2.41 36.65 8.37
N VAL A 681 -1.75 37.73 8.81
CA VAL A 681 -1.18 37.83 10.17
C VAL A 681 -2.30 37.81 11.22
N GLU A 682 -3.36 38.58 11.02
CA GLU A 682 -4.52 38.61 11.92
C GLU A 682 -5.17 37.22 12.03
N GLY A 683 -5.36 36.53 10.90
CA GLY A 683 -5.89 35.17 10.87
C GLY A 683 -5.02 34.19 11.65
N GLY A 684 -3.70 34.27 11.48
CA GLY A 684 -2.74 33.46 12.23
C GLY A 684 -2.78 33.71 13.74
N LEU A 685 -2.80 34.97 14.16
CA LEU A 685 -2.88 35.36 15.58
C LEU A 685 -4.21 34.94 16.22
N LYS A 686 -5.33 35.13 15.51
CA LYS A 686 -6.66 34.66 15.96
C LYS A 686 -6.70 33.14 16.11
N ALA A 687 -6.10 32.39 15.17
CA ALA A 687 -6.09 30.93 15.20
C ALA A 687 -5.35 30.36 16.44
N ILE A 688 -4.32 31.05 16.92
CA ILE A 688 -3.58 30.66 18.14
C ILE A 688 -4.13 31.30 19.43
N GLY A 689 -5.25 32.04 19.35
CA GLY A 689 -5.91 32.65 20.52
C GLY A 689 -5.37 34.02 20.93
N LEU A 690 -4.35 34.56 20.26
CA LEU A 690 -3.79 35.89 20.49
C LEU A 690 -4.63 36.99 19.81
N SER A 691 -5.85 37.19 20.31
CA SER A 691 -6.83 38.13 19.72
C SER A 691 -6.99 39.44 20.48
N ARG A 692 -6.42 39.55 21.69
CA ARG A 692 -6.55 40.72 22.57
C ARG A 692 -5.18 41.23 22.97
N SER A 693 -5.01 42.55 22.99
CA SER A 693 -3.74 43.22 23.34
C SER A 693 -3.19 42.79 24.70
N GLU A 694 -4.07 42.52 25.67
CA GLU A 694 -3.73 42.08 27.04
C GLU A 694 -3.02 40.73 27.10
N LEU A 695 -3.17 39.90 26.06
CA LEU A 695 -2.57 38.57 25.97
C LEU A 695 -1.18 38.59 25.32
N PHE A 696 -0.75 39.72 24.77
CA PHE A 696 0.55 39.81 24.10
C PHE A 696 1.66 40.05 25.11
N SER A 697 2.71 39.25 24.99
CA SER A 697 3.99 39.55 25.63
C SER A 697 4.72 40.69 24.90
N PRO A 698 5.58 41.48 25.59
CA PRO A 698 6.43 42.47 24.92
C PRO A 698 7.33 41.89 23.83
N LEU A 699 7.61 40.59 23.87
CA LEU A 699 8.40 39.89 22.87
C LEU A 699 7.64 38.67 22.34
N VAL A 700 7.35 38.66 21.04
CA VAL A 700 6.81 37.50 20.33
C VAL A 700 7.85 37.03 19.31
N VAL A 701 8.22 35.75 19.41
CA VAL A 701 9.20 35.12 18.54
C VAL A 701 8.49 34.15 17.61
N ILE A 702 8.64 34.30 16.29
CA ILE A 702 8.14 33.35 15.30
C ILE A 702 9.31 32.47 14.83
N CYS A 703 9.23 31.18 15.13
CA CYS A 703 10.22 30.18 14.82
C CYS A 703 9.73 29.29 13.67
N GLY A 704 10.20 29.57 12.46
CA GLY A 704 10.07 28.65 11.33
C GLY A 704 11.23 27.65 11.29
N HIS A 705 10.95 26.39 10.93
CA HIS A 705 11.98 25.41 10.62
C HIS A 705 12.02 25.10 9.11
N GLY A 706 13.20 24.73 8.61
CA GLY A 706 13.34 24.14 7.29
C GLY A 706 13.47 22.62 7.39
N SER A 707 12.95 21.89 6.42
CA SER A 707 13.23 20.45 6.26
C SER A 707 14.09 20.23 5.01
N ALA A 708 14.95 19.22 5.05
CA ALA A 708 15.70 18.77 3.89
C ALA A 708 15.70 17.25 3.86
N SER A 709 15.03 16.69 2.86
CA SER A 709 15.02 15.24 2.62
C SER A 709 16.16 14.88 1.66
N LEU A 710 17.10 14.07 2.13
CA LEU A 710 18.08 13.41 1.28
C LEU A 710 17.54 12.04 0.93
N ASN A 711 16.89 11.89 -0.22
CA ASN A 711 16.63 10.56 -0.77
C ASN A 711 17.98 9.93 -1.08
N ASN A 712 18.29 8.81 -0.41
CA ASN A 712 19.31 7.90 -0.94
C ASN A 712 18.78 7.38 -2.29
N PRO A 713 19.59 7.35 -3.36
CA PRO A 713 19.21 6.60 -4.54
C PRO A 713 19.04 5.14 -4.10
N HIS A 714 17.80 4.64 -4.16
CA HIS A 714 17.46 3.24 -3.94
C HIS A 714 17.77 2.42 -5.19
#